data_AF-A0A3A9C9A6-F1
#
_entry.id   AF-A0A3A9C9A6-F1
#
_cell.length_a   1.000
_cell.length_b   1.000
_cell.length_c   1.000
_cell.angle_alpha   90.00
_cell.angle_beta   90.00
_cell.angle_gamma   90.00
#
_symmetry.space_group_name_H-M   'P 1'
#
loop_
_entity.id
_entity.type
_entity.pdbx_description
1 polymer ?
#
loop_
_entity_poly.entity_id
_entity_poly.type
_entity_poly.pdbx_seq_one_letter_code
_entity_poly.pdbx_strand_id
1 'polypeptide(L)'
;MIRRVVNIIAAGCAVFFIAFFIRHFICDTKNYSYDVNEFEYSEENVQSPETILRKGNYVIHVSYSAKEDVLYVAWADTSYENYGTAARGNNRTLDIPVCLASDTTAFYFKFMCPGQDILRLHSVDIEADTFMYTDDLFFCVLCVAAFGAVVVLGGRWRSMRPVQKQVIGILAIGFAVASVIDYEPIVRFGTDIRVHLLRIEGIKDGILDGQFPVILFPNAFNGHGEIGCMYPSVFLYPSAILRLMGVSLLTCYKTMQFMVTASTLVITYVATRYICIDERTCAVISLLYTLFPYRMYVMGFSSSSLGRGISMIFFPLVVAGLYTIFEKEENWSILAFGVTGALWSHILNFVIVLLFLLFVCLVWLKKLNKKKLILLMKAMLVSFLVSLGVIVPFIRYYFSGLNLGYLQFDIYDKLFSLKEFMVSPWNLTAFFYIFCAAVIFFKNRLWKNGIKGYVFCLVIIMTIFYMCTTAFPWYIALRLQGLDKLLSTFQNLKRFYYIVSYLIPLMTCFIILDMCNEKRKKTIWTVVLVLAAVIGSVPPCQDYFKCEELMDRVTGYTDHEQMEYLPEGTVQEYYRSNAVILSDEENIEGKNYRKTGSQIDFDYTSAVQNAYIELPVFYYVGYAASDQDGKPYRIEKGDRNHVRIYLDETDEFQHVHLEFHVSRIFQAAVGFSALICAVFLGRWIYYRV
;
A
#
# COMPACT_ATOMS: atom_id res chain seq x y z
N MET A 1 15.64 19.56 42.03
CA MET A 1 15.44 20.54 40.93
C MET A 1 15.06 19.86 39.60
N ILE A 2 15.88 18.95 39.05
CA ILE A 2 15.63 18.32 37.72
C ILE A 2 14.37 17.42 37.66
N ARG A 3 13.98 16.76 38.76
CA ARG A 3 12.71 16.01 38.86
C ARG A 3 11.48 16.93 38.76
N ARG A 4 11.58 18.18 39.26
CA ARG A 4 10.54 19.20 39.08
C ARG A 4 10.51 19.70 37.64
N VAL A 5 11.66 19.92 37.00
CA VAL A 5 11.71 20.37 35.59
C VAL A 5 11.13 19.31 34.63
N VAL A 6 11.46 18.02 34.81
CA VAL A 6 10.87 16.95 33.99
C VAL A 6 9.37 16.82 34.23
N ASN A 7 8.89 16.97 35.46
CA ASN A 7 7.46 16.96 35.76
C ASN A 7 6.75 18.22 35.24
N ILE A 8 7.42 19.38 35.22
CA ILE A 8 6.90 20.64 34.66
C ILE A 8 6.87 20.57 33.13
N ILE A 9 7.86 19.95 32.48
CA ILE A 9 7.84 19.70 31.03
C ILE A 9 6.77 18.66 30.70
N ALA A 10 6.64 17.58 31.47
CA ALA A 10 5.59 16.59 31.27
C ALA A 10 4.19 17.20 31.50
N ALA A 11 4.03 18.07 32.50
CA ALA A 11 2.79 18.80 32.74
C ALA A 11 2.54 19.89 31.68
N GLY A 12 3.58 20.58 31.21
CA GLY A 12 3.49 21.59 30.15
C GLY A 12 3.18 20.98 28.79
N CYS A 13 3.77 19.82 28.48
CA CYS A 13 3.39 18.99 27.36
C CYS A 13 1.96 18.49 27.55
N ALA A 14 1.57 17.97 28.72
CA ALA A 14 0.19 17.54 28.95
C ALA A 14 -0.82 18.69 28.78
N VAL A 15 -0.54 19.90 29.26
CA VAL A 15 -1.42 21.07 29.10
C VAL A 15 -1.44 21.58 27.66
N PHE A 16 -0.30 21.61 26.96
CA PHE A 16 -0.25 21.94 25.53
C PHE A 16 -0.98 20.89 24.69
N PHE A 17 -0.82 19.61 25.01
CA PHE A 17 -1.52 18.51 24.36
C PHE A 17 -3.01 18.52 24.68
N ILE A 18 -3.44 18.88 25.90
CA ILE A 18 -4.84 19.05 26.28
C ILE A 18 -5.45 20.28 25.57
N ALA A 19 -4.71 21.38 25.43
CA ALA A 19 -5.16 22.57 24.71
C ALA A 19 -5.22 22.34 23.18
N PHE A 20 -4.26 21.59 22.63
CA PHE A 20 -4.30 21.09 21.25
C PHE A 20 -5.46 20.11 21.06
N PHE A 21 -5.68 19.19 22.01
CA PHE A 21 -6.83 18.28 22.10
C PHE A 21 -8.14 19.06 22.05
N ILE A 22 -8.36 20.04 22.92
CA ILE A 22 -9.63 20.78 23.00
C ILE A 22 -9.87 21.60 21.73
N ARG A 23 -8.81 22.12 21.10
CA ARG A 23 -8.93 22.89 19.85
C ARG A 23 -9.25 22.01 18.63
N HIS A 24 -8.83 20.75 18.61
CA HIS A 24 -9.16 19.80 17.53
C HIS A 24 -10.47 19.03 17.80
N PHE A 25 -10.80 18.70 19.04
CA PHE A 25 -12.01 17.95 19.43
C PHE A 25 -13.34 18.67 19.17
N ILE A 26 -13.32 19.97 18.89
CA ILE A 26 -14.53 20.69 18.47
C ILE A 26 -14.75 20.53 16.94
N CYS A 27 -13.78 19.94 16.22
CA CYS A 27 -13.80 19.75 14.77
C CYS A 27 -13.97 18.28 14.35
N ASP A 28 -14.64 17.47 15.18
CA ASP A 28 -15.33 16.25 14.75
C ASP A 28 -16.55 16.69 13.94
N THR A 29 -16.27 17.31 12.78
CA THR A 29 -17.26 18.05 12.05
C THR A 29 -18.15 17.03 11.36
N LYS A 30 -19.38 16.94 11.87
CA LYS A 30 -20.56 16.55 11.08
C LYS A 30 -20.61 17.25 9.73
N ASN A 31 -19.89 18.36 9.59
CA ASN A 31 -19.89 19.22 8.43
C ASN A 31 -18.61 19.05 7.59
N TYR A 32 -18.75 19.02 6.28
CA TYR A 32 -17.66 19.14 5.32
C TYR A 32 -18.00 20.23 4.31
N SER A 33 -17.10 21.20 4.14
CA SER A 33 -17.27 22.31 3.19
C SER A 33 -16.43 22.03 1.95
N TYR A 34 -17.06 21.98 0.79
CA TYR A 34 -16.34 21.86 -0.46
C TYR A 34 -15.63 23.16 -0.83
N ASP A 35 -14.48 23.06 -1.49
CA ASP A 35 -13.97 24.17 -2.28
C ASP A 35 -14.77 24.25 -3.59
N VAL A 36 -15.55 25.31 -3.74
CA VAL A 36 -16.38 25.54 -4.93
C VAL A 36 -15.55 25.62 -6.22
N ASN A 37 -14.25 25.94 -6.12
CA ASN A 37 -13.35 25.97 -7.27
C ASN A 37 -12.99 24.58 -7.81
N GLU A 38 -13.22 23.51 -7.03
CA GLU A 38 -12.96 22.13 -7.44
C GLU A 38 -14.13 21.50 -8.20
N PHE A 39 -15.26 22.20 -8.33
CA PHE A 39 -16.39 21.72 -9.12
C PHE A 39 -16.02 21.69 -10.60
N GLU A 40 -16.32 20.57 -11.25
CA GLU A 40 -16.10 20.41 -12.67
C GLU A 40 -17.27 21.03 -13.46
N TYR A 41 -16.96 22.03 -14.28
CA TYR A 41 -17.93 22.69 -15.15
C TYR A 41 -17.78 22.15 -16.57
N SER A 42 -18.76 21.35 -17.00
CA SER A 42 -18.85 20.82 -18.36
C SER A 42 -19.91 21.56 -19.19
N GLU A 43 -20.02 21.22 -20.47
CA GLU A 43 -21.06 21.75 -21.36
C GLU A 43 -22.47 21.26 -20.98
N GLU A 44 -22.59 20.20 -20.19
CA GLU A 44 -23.88 19.58 -19.84
C GLU A 44 -24.23 19.73 -18.36
N ASN A 45 -23.24 19.81 -17.48
CA ASN A 45 -23.45 19.83 -16.04
C ASN A 45 -22.33 20.49 -15.23
N VAL A 46 -22.66 20.85 -14.00
CA VAL A 46 -21.71 21.22 -12.93
C VAL A 46 -21.69 20.10 -11.91
N GLN A 47 -20.54 19.44 -11.73
CA GLN A 47 -20.38 18.26 -10.87
C GLN A 47 -19.50 18.56 -9.65
N SER A 48 -19.90 18.08 -8.47
CA SER A 48 -19.05 18.10 -7.28
C SER A 48 -17.89 17.10 -7.39
N PRO A 49 -16.77 17.34 -6.70
CA PRO A 49 -15.78 16.28 -6.46
C PRO A 49 -16.45 15.03 -5.89
N GLU A 50 -15.91 13.86 -6.24
CA GLU A 50 -16.36 12.60 -5.64
C GLU A 50 -15.96 12.55 -4.16
N THR A 51 -16.87 12.07 -3.33
CA THR A 51 -16.68 11.91 -1.89
C THR A 51 -16.95 10.48 -1.46
N ILE A 52 -16.20 10.03 -0.46
CA ILE A 52 -16.44 8.75 0.19
C ILE A 52 -17.25 9.08 1.44
N LEU A 53 -18.48 8.56 1.50
CA LEU A 53 -19.37 8.75 2.64
C LEU A 53 -19.71 7.41 3.25
N ARG A 54 -20.03 7.41 4.54
CA ARG A 54 -20.47 6.20 5.25
C ARG A 54 -21.98 6.10 5.15
N LYS A 55 -22.53 4.92 5.48
CA LYS A 55 -23.97 4.79 5.68
C LYS A 55 -24.46 5.81 6.72
N GLY A 56 -25.57 6.48 6.43
CA GLY A 56 -26.09 7.52 7.29
C GLY A 56 -26.95 8.54 6.56
N ASN A 57 -27.46 9.50 7.33
CA ASN A 57 -28.24 10.61 6.79
C ASN A 57 -27.37 11.85 6.68
N TYR A 58 -27.57 12.56 5.57
CA TYR A 58 -26.83 13.75 5.20
C TYR A 58 -27.79 14.82 4.69
N VAL A 59 -27.41 16.08 4.85
CA VAL A 59 -28.06 17.23 4.22
C VAL A 59 -26.98 18.02 3.50
N ILE A 60 -27.17 18.22 2.19
CA ILE A 60 -26.28 19.07 1.40
C ILE A 60 -26.88 20.48 1.39
N HIS A 61 -26.19 21.42 2.02
CA HIS A 61 -26.53 22.83 2.02
C HIS A 61 -25.82 23.52 0.86
N VAL A 62 -26.59 24.04 -0.10
CA VAL A 62 -26.06 24.71 -1.28
C VAL A 62 -26.50 26.17 -1.28
N SER A 63 -25.54 27.09 -1.27
CA SER A 63 -25.75 28.52 -1.51
C SER A 63 -25.38 28.85 -2.94
N TYR A 64 -26.31 29.40 -3.73
CA TYR A 64 -26.12 29.61 -5.16
C TYR A 64 -26.87 30.84 -5.72
N SER A 65 -26.50 31.24 -6.93
CA SER A 65 -27.25 32.15 -7.79
C SER A 65 -27.48 31.49 -9.14
N ALA A 66 -28.73 31.44 -9.61
CA ALA A 66 -29.10 30.84 -10.88
C ALA A 66 -29.94 31.80 -11.74
N LYS A 67 -29.63 31.89 -13.04
CA LYS A 67 -30.40 32.70 -14.00
C LYS A 67 -31.74 32.05 -14.40
N GLU A 68 -31.79 30.73 -14.38
CA GLU A 68 -32.96 29.91 -14.68
C GLU A 68 -33.12 28.78 -13.66
N ASP A 69 -34.20 28.01 -13.77
CA ASP A 69 -34.43 26.85 -12.90
C ASP A 69 -33.54 25.69 -13.38
N VAL A 70 -32.74 25.13 -12.48
CA VAL A 70 -31.73 24.11 -12.81
C VAL A 70 -32.06 22.79 -12.12
N LEU A 71 -32.09 21.69 -12.86
CA LEU A 71 -32.27 20.37 -12.27
C LEU A 71 -30.99 19.94 -11.53
N TYR A 72 -31.15 19.31 -10.38
CA TYR A 72 -30.04 18.69 -9.66
C TYR A 72 -30.32 17.23 -9.37
N VAL A 73 -29.24 16.45 -9.23
CA VAL A 73 -29.28 15.02 -8.88
C VAL A 73 -28.12 14.69 -7.96
N ALA A 74 -28.40 14.03 -6.84
CA ALA A 74 -27.42 13.43 -5.95
C ALA A 74 -27.30 11.92 -6.24
N TRP A 75 -26.07 11.46 -6.42
CA TRP A 75 -25.72 10.09 -6.79
C TRP A 75 -24.83 9.46 -5.72
N ALA A 76 -25.10 8.20 -5.41
CA ALA A 76 -24.24 7.34 -4.60
C ALA A 76 -23.90 6.09 -5.41
N ASP A 77 -22.64 5.93 -5.78
CA ASP A 77 -22.13 4.85 -6.63
C ASP A 77 -22.94 4.70 -7.94
N THR A 78 -23.98 3.86 -7.93
CA THR A 78 -24.88 3.65 -9.09
C THR A 78 -26.35 3.90 -8.79
N SER A 79 -26.70 4.36 -7.59
CA SER A 79 -28.07 4.72 -7.20
C SER A 79 -28.31 6.23 -7.19
N TYR A 80 -29.53 6.60 -7.55
CA TYR A 80 -30.07 7.95 -7.39
C TYR A 80 -30.57 8.12 -5.97
N GLU A 81 -29.96 9.02 -5.21
CA GLU A 81 -30.34 9.23 -3.81
C GLU A 81 -31.35 10.37 -3.64
N ASN A 82 -31.24 11.42 -4.48
CA ASN A 82 -32.16 12.55 -4.47
C ASN A 82 -32.11 13.28 -5.82
N TYR A 83 -33.22 13.90 -6.24
CA TYR A 83 -33.25 14.81 -7.37
C TYR A 83 -34.32 15.88 -7.17
N GLY A 84 -34.14 17.03 -7.82
CA GLY A 84 -35.10 18.13 -7.74
C GLY A 84 -34.71 19.30 -8.62
N THR A 85 -35.31 20.46 -8.34
CA THR A 85 -35.08 21.70 -9.10
C THR A 85 -34.60 22.81 -8.17
N ALA A 86 -33.46 23.39 -8.50
CA ALA A 86 -32.94 24.61 -7.93
C ALA A 86 -33.59 25.82 -8.63
N ALA A 87 -34.45 26.55 -7.92
CA ALA A 87 -35.20 27.67 -8.47
C ALA A 87 -34.29 28.86 -8.81
N ARG A 88 -34.67 29.62 -9.86
CA ARG A 88 -33.99 30.85 -10.28
C ARG A 88 -33.97 31.92 -9.20
N GLY A 89 -32.90 32.70 -9.16
CA GLY A 89 -32.74 33.83 -8.26
C GLY A 89 -31.29 34.02 -7.79
N ASN A 90 -31.05 35.13 -7.10
CA ASN A 90 -29.75 35.45 -6.53
C ASN A 90 -29.69 35.07 -5.05
N ASN A 91 -28.57 34.51 -4.60
CA ASN A 91 -28.30 34.13 -3.20
C ASN A 91 -29.41 33.24 -2.60
N ARG A 92 -29.80 32.22 -3.35
CA ARG A 92 -30.72 31.18 -2.88
C ARG A 92 -29.96 30.14 -2.06
N THR A 93 -30.68 29.50 -1.15
CA THR A 93 -30.22 28.33 -0.42
C THR A 93 -31.10 27.13 -0.77
N LEU A 94 -30.49 25.96 -0.88
CA LEU A 94 -31.14 24.69 -1.17
C LEU A 94 -30.57 23.63 -0.22
N ASP A 95 -31.46 22.92 0.46
CA ASP A 95 -31.10 21.79 1.32
C ASP A 95 -31.54 20.49 0.64
N ILE A 96 -30.58 19.60 0.39
CA ILE A 96 -30.81 18.32 -0.29
C ILE A 96 -30.61 17.19 0.72
N PRO A 97 -31.69 16.58 1.25
CA PRO A 97 -31.58 15.45 2.16
C PRO A 97 -31.21 14.17 1.40
N VAL A 98 -30.25 13.42 1.93
CA VAL A 98 -29.70 12.19 1.36
C VAL A 98 -29.63 11.12 2.45
N CYS A 99 -30.08 9.91 2.16
CA CYS A 99 -30.06 8.78 3.10
C CYS A 99 -29.32 7.59 2.49
N LEU A 100 -28.06 7.42 2.87
CA LEU A 100 -27.20 6.36 2.35
C LEU A 100 -27.43 5.05 3.11
N ALA A 101 -27.93 4.02 2.43
CA ALA A 101 -28.18 2.70 3.01
C ALA A 101 -26.89 1.90 3.28
N SER A 102 -25.81 2.22 2.57
CA SER A 102 -24.48 1.60 2.67
C SER A 102 -23.38 2.66 2.61
N ASP A 103 -22.16 2.28 3.00
CA ASP A 103 -20.97 3.10 2.72
C ASP A 103 -20.82 3.21 1.19
N THR A 104 -20.42 4.39 0.71
CA THR A 104 -20.23 4.66 -0.71
C THR A 104 -18.76 4.65 -1.08
N THR A 105 -18.46 4.30 -2.33
CA THR A 105 -17.12 4.43 -2.92
C THR A 105 -16.97 5.72 -3.71
N ALA A 106 -18.08 6.27 -4.22
CA ALA A 106 -18.18 7.57 -4.86
C ALA A 106 -19.58 8.17 -4.62
N PHE A 107 -19.64 9.30 -3.93
CA PHE A 107 -20.82 10.15 -3.80
C PHE A 107 -20.54 11.48 -4.46
N TYR A 108 -21.43 11.93 -5.33
CA TYR A 108 -21.34 13.22 -5.99
C TYR A 108 -22.73 13.74 -6.32
N PHE A 109 -22.85 15.04 -6.54
CA PHE A 109 -24.09 15.64 -7.01
C PHE A 109 -23.82 16.55 -8.20
N LYS A 110 -24.82 16.64 -9.08
CA LYS A 110 -24.74 17.31 -10.37
C LYS A 110 -25.86 18.32 -10.50
N PHE A 111 -25.54 19.49 -11.05
CA PHE A 111 -26.52 20.41 -11.60
C PHE A 111 -26.52 20.30 -13.12
N MET A 112 -27.66 19.99 -13.72
CA MET A 112 -27.81 19.80 -15.16
C MET A 112 -27.98 21.16 -15.87
N CYS A 113 -26.89 21.90 -15.98
CA CYS A 113 -26.85 23.18 -16.69
C CYS A 113 -25.50 23.43 -17.38
N PRO A 114 -25.48 24.13 -18.53
CA PRO A 114 -24.25 24.52 -19.20
C PRO A 114 -23.53 25.68 -18.48
N GLY A 115 -22.37 25.41 -17.89
CA GLY A 115 -21.36 26.40 -17.50
C GLY A 115 -21.69 27.37 -16.33
N GLN A 116 -20.65 28.08 -15.86
CA GLN A 116 -20.70 29.02 -14.73
C GLN A 116 -21.62 30.24 -14.94
N ASP A 117 -21.98 30.54 -16.18
CA ASP A 117 -22.81 31.69 -16.50
C ASP A 117 -24.28 31.52 -16.10
N ILE A 118 -24.74 30.27 -15.95
CA ILE A 118 -26.12 29.94 -15.60
C ILE A 118 -26.25 29.72 -14.10
N LEU A 119 -25.33 28.95 -13.53
CA LEU A 119 -25.28 28.62 -12.12
C LEU A 119 -23.94 29.05 -11.52
N ARG A 120 -24.01 29.89 -10.49
CA ARG A 120 -22.87 30.26 -9.67
C ARG A 120 -23.06 29.74 -8.26
N LEU A 121 -22.20 28.81 -7.87
CA LEU A 121 -22.13 28.30 -6.50
C LEU A 121 -21.34 29.29 -5.62
N HIS A 122 -21.80 29.50 -4.39
CA HIS A 122 -21.14 30.34 -3.38
C HIS A 122 -20.56 29.50 -2.25
N SER A 123 -21.31 28.50 -1.77
CA SER A 123 -20.86 27.50 -0.82
C SER A 123 -21.63 26.21 -1.02
N VAL A 124 -20.96 25.09 -0.75
CA VAL A 124 -21.60 23.78 -0.66
C VAL A 124 -21.05 23.09 0.57
N ASP A 125 -21.92 22.72 1.48
CA ASP A 125 -21.60 22.06 2.74
C ASP A 125 -22.40 20.76 2.87
N ILE A 126 -21.77 19.68 3.29
CA ILE A 126 -22.46 18.44 3.68
C ILE A 126 -22.51 18.40 5.20
N GLU A 127 -23.70 18.36 5.78
CA GLU A 127 -23.93 18.08 7.20
C GLU A 127 -24.41 16.64 7.37
N ALA A 128 -23.82 15.90 8.30
CA ALA A 128 -24.17 14.53 8.64
C ALA A 128 -24.89 14.47 9.99
N ASP A 129 -25.93 13.63 10.12
CA ASP A 129 -26.65 13.43 11.39
C ASP A 129 -25.70 12.92 12.50
N THR A 130 -24.72 12.11 12.11
CA THR A 130 -23.67 11.54 12.96
C THR A 130 -22.28 11.90 12.44
N PHE A 131 -21.22 11.59 13.19
CA PHE A 131 -19.86 11.87 12.73
C PHE A 131 -19.56 11.12 11.42
N MET A 132 -19.04 11.86 10.43
CA MET A 132 -18.63 11.28 9.14
C MET A 132 -17.54 10.22 9.34
N TYR A 133 -16.58 10.49 10.21
CA TYR A 133 -15.44 9.62 10.50
C TYR A 133 -15.03 9.70 11.98
N THR A 134 -14.17 8.77 12.43
CA THR A 134 -13.67 8.68 13.82
C THR A 134 -12.17 8.99 13.93
N ASP A 135 -11.63 9.79 13.02
CA ASP A 135 -10.21 10.15 12.93
C ASP A 135 -9.69 10.77 14.22
N ASP A 136 -10.45 11.72 14.78
CA ASP A 136 -10.05 12.43 15.99
C ASP A 136 -9.97 11.48 17.19
N LEU A 137 -10.97 10.59 17.35
CA LEU A 137 -10.91 9.55 18.37
C LEU A 137 -9.67 8.67 18.21
N PHE A 138 -9.34 8.27 16.98
CA PHE A 138 -8.14 7.49 16.69
C PHE A 138 -6.86 8.25 17.06
N PHE A 139 -6.72 9.52 16.67
CA PHE A 139 -5.59 10.35 17.05
C PHE A 139 -5.49 10.52 18.57
N CYS A 140 -6.61 10.57 19.27
CA CYS A 140 -6.63 10.68 20.73
C CYS A 140 -6.10 9.43 21.42
N VAL A 141 -6.50 8.25 20.95
CA VAL A 141 -5.92 6.99 21.40
C VAL A 141 -4.42 6.96 21.14
N LEU A 142 -3.98 7.39 19.95
CA LEU A 142 -2.55 7.49 19.62
C LEU A 142 -1.80 8.47 20.53
N CYS A 143 -2.36 9.64 20.82
CA CYS A 143 -1.75 10.62 21.71
C CYS A 143 -1.63 10.11 23.15
N VAL A 144 -2.65 9.42 23.67
CA VAL A 144 -2.61 8.79 24.99
C VAL A 144 -1.53 7.69 25.01
N ALA A 145 -1.46 6.86 23.98
CA ALA A 145 -0.43 5.84 23.85
C ALA A 145 0.98 6.45 23.76
N ALA A 146 1.16 7.52 22.98
CA ALA A 146 2.42 8.24 22.84
C ALA A 146 2.83 8.89 24.17
N PHE A 147 1.89 9.49 24.90
CA PHE A 147 2.15 10.04 26.24
C PHE A 147 2.59 8.95 27.21
N GLY A 148 1.88 7.81 27.23
CA GLY A 148 2.28 6.64 28.02
C GLY A 148 3.69 6.16 27.67
N ALA A 149 4.02 6.08 26.39
CA ALA A 149 5.36 5.73 25.92
C ALA A 149 6.41 6.74 26.38
N VAL A 150 6.14 8.05 26.30
CA VAL A 150 7.05 9.11 26.78
C VAL A 150 7.25 9.01 28.30
N VAL A 151 6.22 8.71 29.09
CA VAL A 151 6.33 8.53 30.54
C VAL A 151 7.22 7.32 30.87
N VAL A 152 6.98 6.18 30.22
CA VAL A 152 7.78 4.95 30.41
C VAL A 152 9.23 5.16 29.98
N LEU A 153 9.44 5.77 28.80
CA LEU A 153 10.77 6.08 28.28
C LEU A 153 11.47 7.12 29.14
N GLY A 154 10.77 8.15 29.62
CA GLY A 154 11.30 9.19 30.51
C GLY A 154 11.75 8.64 31.86
N GLY A 155 11.00 7.67 32.42
CA GLY A 155 11.40 6.93 33.61
C GLY A 155 12.71 6.15 33.41
N ARG A 156 12.87 5.52 32.25
CA ARG A 156 14.08 4.76 31.87
C ARG A 156 15.20 5.64 31.32
N TRP A 157 14.92 6.87 30.90
CA TRP A 157 15.86 7.76 30.22
C TRP A 157 17.09 8.07 31.07
N ARG A 158 16.90 8.17 32.39
CA ARG A 158 18.00 8.46 33.32
C ARG A 158 18.99 7.31 33.42
N SER A 159 18.51 6.05 33.39
CA SER A 159 19.34 4.86 33.46
C SER A 159 19.96 4.45 32.12
N MET A 160 19.53 5.06 31.00
CA MET A 160 20.09 4.77 29.68
C MET A 160 21.51 5.31 29.50
N ARG A 161 22.36 4.51 28.84
CA ARG A 161 23.72 4.89 28.44
C ARG A 161 23.66 6.06 27.45
N PRO A 162 24.67 6.96 27.42
CA PRO A 162 24.69 8.10 26.50
C PRO A 162 24.53 7.70 25.02
N VAL A 163 25.09 6.55 24.62
CA VAL A 163 24.97 6.01 23.26
C VAL A 163 23.52 5.67 22.91
N GLN A 164 22.77 5.08 23.83
CA GLN A 164 21.36 4.72 23.60
C GLN A 164 20.50 5.96 23.38
N LYS A 165 20.75 7.04 24.14
CA LYS A 165 20.06 8.33 23.95
C LYS A 165 20.32 8.91 22.56
N GLN A 166 21.56 8.80 22.08
CA GLN A 166 21.93 9.26 20.74
C GLN A 166 21.30 8.41 19.65
N VAL A 167 21.25 7.09 19.81
CA VAL A 167 20.54 6.20 18.89
C VAL A 167 19.07 6.59 18.80
N ILE A 168 18.38 6.74 19.94
CA ILE A 168 16.98 7.17 19.98
C ILE A 168 16.81 8.52 19.29
N GLY A 169 17.70 9.49 19.58
CA GLY A 169 17.67 10.80 18.93
C GLY A 169 17.85 10.74 17.41
N ILE A 170 18.80 9.94 16.91
CA ILE A 170 19.03 9.75 15.47
C ILE A 170 17.81 9.12 14.81
N LEU A 171 17.23 8.08 15.40
CA LEU A 171 16.04 7.42 14.85
C LEU A 171 14.81 8.34 14.87
N ALA A 172 14.62 9.12 15.95
CA ALA A 172 13.51 10.07 16.06
C ALA A 172 13.64 11.22 15.05
N ILE A 173 14.83 11.80 14.90
CA ILE A 173 15.11 12.82 13.86
C ILE A 173 14.90 12.21 12.48
N GLY A 174 15.42 11.00 12.25
CA GLY A 174 15.24 10.28 11.00
C GLY A 174 13.78 10.06 10.64
N PHE A 175 12.96 9.67 11.62
CA PHE A 175 11.53 9.51 11.44
C PHE A 175 10.85 10.83 11.07
N ALA A 176 11.15 11.91 11.80
CA ALA A 176 10.56 13.22 11.54
C ALA A 176 10.91 13.75 10.14
N VAL A 177 12.17 13.61 9.71
CA VAL A 177 12.61 14.07 8.39
C VAL A 177 12.07 13.17 7.28
N ALA A 178 12.09 11.85 7.46
CA ALA A 178 11.64 10.89 6.46
C ALA A 178 10.13 10.91 6.22
N SER A 179 9.35 11.41 7.18
CA SER A 179 7.88 11.45 7.10
C SER A 179 7.35 12.85 6.73
N VAL A 180 8.20 13.72 6.17
CA VAL A 180 7.83 15.12 5.86
C VAL A 180 6.62 15.24 4.93
N ILE A 181 6.51 14.34 3.94
CA ILE A 181 5.38 14.26 3.00
C ILE A 181 4.10 13.74 3.66
N ASP A 182 4.24 12.92 4.70
CA ASP A 182 3.12 12.27 5.38
C ASP A 182 2.38 13.25 6.31
N TYR A 183 2.98 14.42 6.62
CA TYR A 183 2.35 15.46 7.45
C TYR A 183 1.31 16.33 6.73
N GLU A 184 1.26 16.27 5.40
CA GLU A 184 0.26 17.01 4.62
C GLU A 184 -1.15 16.47 4.93
N PRO A 185 -2.19 17.31 5.10
CA PRO A 185 -3.56 16.86 5.41
C PRO A 185 -4.32 16.29 4.20
N ILE A 186 -3.61 16.00 3.10
CA ILE A 186 -4.14 15.42 1.87
C ILE A 186 -3.18 14.36 1.33
N VAL A 187 -3.67 13.56 0.38
CA VAL A 187 -2.88 12.65 -0.45
C VAL A 187 -2.88 13.17 -1.88
N ARG A 188 -1.68 13.25 -2.48
CA ARG A 188 -1.48 13.66 -3.87
C ARG A 188 -1.38 12.45 -4.79
N PHE A 189 -1.62 12.69 -6.08
CA PHE A 189 -1.64 11.65 -7.09
C PHE A 189 -0.27 10.94 -7.25
N GLY A 190 -0.33 9.62 -7.40
CA GLY A 190 0.82 8.77 -7.71
C GLY A 190 0.40 7.58 -8.57
N THR A 191 1.34 6.84 -9.15
CA THR A 191 1.06 5.72 -10.05
C THR A 191 0.30 4.60 -9.34
N ASP A 192 0.70 4.22 -8.11
CA ASP A 192 0.12 3.08 -7.40
C ASP A 192 -0.84 3.50 -6.25
N ILE A 193 -1.06 4.81 -6.01
CA ILE A 193 -1.84 5.26 -4.85
C ILE A 193 -3.28 4.75 -4.88
N ARG A 194 -3.98 4.89 -6.02
CA ARG A 194 -5.38 4.47 -6.18
C ARG A 194 -5.52 2.97 -5.97
N VAL A 195 -4.59 2.18 -6.52
CA VAL A 195 -4.51 0.73 -6.30
C VAL A 195 -4.42 0.41 -4.80
N HIS A 196 -3.61 1.14 -4.02
CA HIS A 196 -3.48 0.89 -2.59
C HIS A 196 -4.70 1.33 -1.78
N LEU A 197 -5.32 2.45 -2.14
CA LEU A 197 -6.56 2.93 -1.52
C LEU A 197 -7.72 1.94 -1.78
N LEU A 198 -7.91 1.54 -3.04
CA LEU A 198 -8.87 0.52 -3.47
C LEU A 198 -8.70 -0.77 -2.68
N ARG A 199 -7.46 -1.20 -2.46
CA ARG A 199 -7.16 -2.44 -1.73
C ARG A 199 -7.44 -2.33 -0.23
N ILE A 200 -7.25 -1.17 0.38
CA ILE A 200 -7.62 -0.97 1.80
C ILE A 200 -9.14 -1.06 1.95
N GLU A 201 -9.89 -0.38 1.08
CA GLU A 201 -11.35 -0.48 1.01
C GLU A 201 -11.80 -1.90 0.68
N GLY A 202 -11.18 -2.55 -0.31
CA GLY A 202 -11.56 -3.90 -0.76
C GLY A 202 -11.30 -4.98 0.28
N ILE A 203 -10.30 -4.83 1.15
CA ILE A 203 -10.12 -5.72 2.32
C ILE A 203 -11.23 -5.45 3.34
N LYS A 204 -11.58 -4.18 3.59
CA LYS A 204 -12.68 -3.82 4.50
C LYS A 204 -14.01 -4.39 3.98
N ASP A 205 -14.34 -4.17 2.71
CA ASP A 205 -15.55 -4.69 2.05
C ASP A 205 -15.55 -6.22 1.99
N GLY A 206 -14.42 -6.84 1.67
CA GLY A 206 -14.30 -8.30 1.70
C GLY A 206 -14.55 -8.90 3.09
N ILE A 207 -14.12 -8.24 4.17
CA ILE A 207 -14.43 -8.67 5.55
C ILE A 207 -15.94 -8.53 5.84
N LEU A 208 -16.57 -7.44 5.38
CA LEU A 208 -18.02 -7.21 5.53
C LEU A 208 -18.84 -8.23 4.73
N ASP A 209 -18.34 -8.67 3.59
CA ASP A 209 -18.89 -9.75 2.75
C ASP A 209 -18.70 -11.15 3.36
N GLY A 210 -18.11 -11.26 4.55
CA GLY A 210 -17.88 -12.54 5.25
C GLY A 210 -16.64 -13.31 4.78
N GLN A 211 -15.77 -12.70 3.98
CA GLN A 211 -14.55 -13.35 3.52
C GLN A 211 -13.46 -13.34 4.60
N PHE A 212 -12.89 -14.50 4.90
CA PHE A 212 -11.60 -14.59 5.60
C PHE A 212 -10.81 -15.83 5.14
N PRO A 213 -9.58 -15.68 4.64
CA PRO A 213 -8.96 -14.41 4.21
C PRO A 213 -9.77 -13.74 3.09
N VAL A 214 -9.61 -12.43 2.89
CA VAL A 214 -10.19 -11.73 1.74
C VAL A 214 -9.49 -12.18 0.45
N ILE A 215 -10.26 -12.73 -0.49
CA ILE A 215 -9.77 -13.26 -1.76
C ILE A 215 -10.22 -12.37 -2.93
N LEU A 216 -11.45 -11.87 -2.88
CA LEU A 216 -12.06 -10.99 -3.86
C LEU A 216 -12.26 -9.61 -3.23
N PHE A 217 -11.84 -8.54 -3.91
CA PHE A 217 -12.15 -7.16 -3.55
C PHE A 217 -13.48 -6.77 -4.20
N PRO A 218 -14.57 -6.62 -3.43
CA PRO A 218 -15.90 -6.41 -4.00
C PRO A 218 -16.09 -5.03 -4.64
N ASN A 219 -15.35 -4.03 -4.15
CA ASN A 219 -15.45 -2.63 -4.57
C ASN A 219 -14.81 -2.34 -5.93
N ALA A 220 -13.90 -3.20 -6.40
CA ALA A 220 -13.13 -2.93 -7.62
C ALA A 220 -14.02 -2.92 -8.88
N PHE A 221 -13.69 -2.05 -9.83
CA PHE A 221 -14.34 -1.95 -11.14
C PHE A 221 -15.84 -1.70 -11.04
N ASN A 222 -16.24 -0.58 -10.43
CA ASN A 222 -17.65 -0.22 -10.20
C ASN A 222 -18.45 -1.31 -9.46
N GLY A 223 -17.78 -2.04 -8.57
CA GLY A 223 -18.38 -3.13 -7.80
C GLY A 223 -18.47 -4.48 -8.51
N HIS A 224 -17.88 -4.66 -9.70
CA HIS A 224 -17.89 -5.96 -10.39
C HIS A 224 -16.92 -6.97 -9.75
N GLY A 225 -15.93 -6.48 -9.02
CA GLY A 225 -15.02 -7.27 -8.19
C GLY A 225 -13.71 -7.68 -8.88
N GLU A 226 -12.62 -7.69 -8.12
CA GLU A 226 -11.29 -8.10 -8.60
C GLU A 226 -10.67 -9.16 -7.67
N ILE A 227 -9.95 -10.12 -8.24
CA ILE A 227 -9.27 -11.16 -7.46
C ILE A 227 -8.05 -10.63 -6.69
N GLY A 228 -8.32 -10.11 -5.50
CA GLY A 228 -7.36 -9.45 -4.63
C GLY A 228 -6.19 -10.29 -4.13
N CYS A 229 -6.33 -11.62 -4.05
CA CYS A 229 -5.25 -12.49 -3.58
C CYS A 229 -4.01 -12.54 -4.51
N MET A 230 -4.11 -11.96 -5.71
CA MET A 230 -2.98 -11.78 -6.62
C MET A 230 -1.96 -10.75 -6.09
N TYR A 231 -2.38 -9.88 -5.18
CA TYR A 231 -1.51 -8.97 -4.47
C TYR A 231 -1.43 -9.32 -2.97
N PRO A 232 -0.24 -9.61 -2.42
CA PRO A 232 -0.08 -9.83 -0.99
C PRO A 232 -0.61 -8.64 -0.18
N SER A 233 -1.59 -8.90 0.67
CA SER A 233 -2.35 -7.89 1.41
C SER A 233 -2.17 -7.98 2.93
N VAL A 234 -1.36 -8.93 3.41
CA VAL A 234 -1.20 -9.23 4.85
C VAL A 234 -0.90 -7.96 5.68
N PHE A 235 -0.02 -7.10 5.18
CA PHE A 235 0.35 -5.86 5.87
C PHE A 235 -0.65 -4.70 5.71
N LEU A 236 -1.70 -4.85 4.87
CA LEU A 236 -2.77 -3.86 4.72
C LEU A 236 -3.95 -4.09 5.65
N TYR A 237 -4.07 -5.28 6.25
CA TYR A 237 -5.12 -5.58 7.23
C TYR A 237 -5.19 -4.57 8.40
N PRO A 238 -4.08 -4.07 8.98
CA PRO A 238 -4.15 -3.03 10.01
C PRO A 238 -4.91 -1.77 9.54
N SER A 239 -4.67 -1.29 8.32
CA SER A 239 -5.39 -0.15 7.75
C SER A 239 -6.85 -0.47 7.47
N ALA A 240 -7.16 -1.67 6.97
CA ALA A 240 -8.55 -2.08 6.75
C ALA A 240 -9.33 -2.19 8.08
N ILE A 241 -8.69 -2.64 9.16
CA ILE A 241 -9.30 -2.67 10.50
C ILE A 241 -9.57 -1.25 11.01
N LEU A 242 -8.64 -0.31 10.83
CA LEU A 242 -8.91 1.10 11.16
C LEU A 242 -10.08 1.65 10.36
N ARG A 243 -10.18 1.28 9.07
CA ARG A 243 -11.29 1.67 8.21
C ARG A 243 -12.62 1.09 8.68
N LEU A 244 -12.65 -0.16 9.14
CA LEU A 244 -13.82 -0.79 9.80
C LEU A 244 -14.22 -0.08 11.10
N MET A 245 -13.25 0.46 11.83
CA MET A 245 -13.49 1.25 13.05
C MET A 245 -14.04 2.66 12.75
N GLY A 246 -14.15 3.06 11.48
CA GLY A 246 -14.71 4.34 11.07
C GLY A 246 -13.68 5.44 10.83
N VAL A 247 -12.38 5.12 10.86
CA VAL A 247 -11.32 6.07 10.50
C VAL A 247 -11.34 6.32 8.99
N SER A 248 -11.18 7.56 8.56
CA SER A 248 -11.14 7.93 7.15
C SER A 248 -10.07 7.17 6.39
N LEU A 249 -10.31 6.95 5.10
CA LEU A 249 -9.37 6.23 4.24
C LEU A 249 -8.02 6.97 4.12
N LEU A 250 -8.05 8.31 4.06
CA LEU A 250 -6.86 9.18 4.12
C LEU A 250 -6.01 8.84 5.35
N THR A 251 -6.61 8.88 6.54
CA THR A 251 -5.90 8.65 7.80
C THR A 251 -5.42 7.20 7.90
N CYS A 252 -6.19 6.23 7.40
CA CYS A 252 -5.78 4.83 7.34
C CYS A 252 -4.51 4.64 6.49
N TYR A 253 -4.44 5.30 5.33
CA TYR A 253 -3.30 5.24 4.43
C TYR A 253 -2.07 5.97 5.00
N LYS A 254 -2.23 7.21 5.47
CA LYS A 254 -1.15 8.01 6.08
C LYS A 254 -0.57 7.33 7.31
N THR A 255 -1.41 6.76 8.17
CA THR A 255 -0.97 5.96 9.32
C THR A 255 -0.08 4.80 8.88
N MET A 256 -0.43 4.12 7.80
CA MET A 256 0.37 3.04 7.26
C MET A 256 1.71 3.52 6.71
N GLN A 257 1.77 4.67 6.02
CA GLN A 257 3.03 5.28 5.59
C GLN A 257 3.95 5.58 6.78
N PHE A 258 3.42 6.19 7.85
CA PHE A 258 4.17 6.42 9.09
C PHE A 258 4.68 5.11 9.71
N MET A 259 3.84 4.07 9.79
CA MET A 259 4.23 2.76 10.31
C MET A 259 5.35 2.12 9.50
N VAL A 260 5.29 2.21 8.16
CA VAL A 260 6.33 1.70 7.26
C VAL A 260 7.64 2.45 7.44
N THR A 261 7.62 3.77 7.59
CA THR A 261 8.81 4.59 7.83
C THR A 261 9.44 4.31 9.19
N ALA A 262 8.64 4.25 10.26
CA ALA A 262 9.11 3.86 11.59
C ALA A 262 9.71 2.43 11.59
N SER A 263 9.02 1.48 10.97
CA SER A 263 9.46 0.09 10.87
C SER A 263 10.75 -0.02 10.07
N THR A 264 10.91 0.74 8.98
CA THR A 264 12.16 0.77 8.21
C THR A 264 13.32 1.18 9.11
N LEU A 265 13.17 2.27 9.86
CA LEU A 265 14.23 2.78 10.76
C LEU A 265 14.61 1.75 11.83
N VAL A 266 13.61 1.17 12.51
CA VAL A 266 13.83 0.24 13.61
C VAL A 266 14.42 -1.07 13.08
N ILE A 267 13.83 -1.66 12.04
CA ILE A 267 14.27 -2.95 11.50
C ILE A 267 15.63 -2.83 10.84
N THR A 268 15.94 -1.74 10.15
CA THR A 268 17.29 -1.52 9.60
C THR A 268 18.33 -1.40 10.71
N TYR A 269 18.02 -0.67 11.79
CA TYR A 269 18.89 -0.61 12.96
C TYR A 269 19.11 -2.00 13.55
N VAL A 270 18.04 -2.75 13.82
CA VAL A 270 18.13 -4.11 14.40
C VAL A 270 18.89 -5.08 13.48
N ALA A 271 18.64 -5.03 12.17
CA ALA A 271 19.32 -5.86 11.18
C ALA A 271 20.84 -5.55 11.15
N THR A 272 21.21 -4.28 11.12
CA THR A 272 22.61 -3.86 11.09
C THR A 272 23.36 -4.18 12.38
N ARG A 273 22.68 -4.29 13.53
CA ARG A 273 23.28 -4.79 14.79
C ARG A 273 23.83 -6.22 14.70
N TYR A 274 23.35 -7.05 13.78
CA TYR A 274 23.92 -8.38 13.55
C TYR A 274 25.24 -8.36 12.81
N ILE A 275 25.48 -7.29 12.06
CA ILE A 275 26.65 -7.08 11.21
C ILE A 275 27.70 -6.23 11.95
N CYS A 276 27.27 -5.20 12.68
CA CYS A 276 28.13 -4.21 13.31
C CYS A 276 27.86 -4.06 14.81
N ILE A 277 28.94 -3.97 15.59
CA ILE A 277 28.91 -3.82 17.06
C ILE A 277 28.70 -2.36 17.48
N ASP A 278 29.02 -1.36 16.65
CA ASP A 278 28.85 0.05 17.00
C ASP A 278 27.40 0.53 16.84
N GLU A 279 26.76 0.91 17.95
CA GLU A 279 25.33 1.26 18.00
C GLU A 279 25.02 2.53 17.22
N ARG A 280 25.90 3.54 17.29
CA ARG A 280 25.71 4.82 16.60
C ARG A 280 25.73 4.65 15.10
N THR A 281 26.67 3.86 14.61
CA THR A 281 26.79 3.52 13.20
C THR A 281 25.55 2.83 12.68
N CYS A 282 25.03 1.85 13.43
CA CYS A 282 23.81 1.15 13.02
C CYS A 282 22.64 2.15 12.88
N ALA A 283 22.54 3.13 13.79
CA ALA A 283 21.54 4.19 13.69
C ALA A 283 21.77 5.13 12.49
N VAL A 284 23.03 5.47 12.19
CA VAL A 284 23.38 6.26 11.01
C VAL A 284 23.04 5.50 9.71
N ILE A 285 23.40 4.22 9.58
CA ILE A 285 23.06 3.42 8.39
C ILE A 285 21.55 3.35 8.21
N SER A 286 20.81 3.16 9.30
CA SER A 286 19.35 3.18 9.29
C SER A 286 18.79 4.52 8.79
N LEU A 287 19.35 5.64 9.27
CA LEU A 287 18.99 6.98 8.80
C LEU A 287 19.29 7.16 7.30
N LEU A 288 20.50 6.79 6.84
CA LEU A 288 20.90 6.95 5.44
C LEU A 288 20.06 6.10 4.49
N TYR A 289 19.70 4.87 4.90
CA TYR A 289 18.83 4.01 4.10
C TYR A 289 17.41 4.57 4.03
N THR A 290 16.88 5.03 5.17
CA THR A 290 15.52 5.57 5.24
C THR A 290 15.38 6.83 4.38
N LEU A 291 16.37 7.73 4.43
CA LEU A 291 16.44 8.96 3.64
C LEU A 291 16.99 8.75 2.23
N PHE A 292 17.29 7.52 1.82
CA PHE A 292 17.87 7.29 0.51
C PHE A 292 16.87 7.73 -0.58
N PRO A 293 17.27 8.52 -1.58
CA PRO A 293 16.29 9.18 -2.46
C PRO A 293 15.37 8.22 -3.21
N TYR A 294 15.86 7.03 -3.56
CA TYR A 294 15.02 6.00 -4.17
C TYR A 294 13.94 5.47 -3.22
N ARG A 295 14.23 5.33 -1.92
CA ARG A 295 13.20 4.95 -0.95
C ARG A 295 12.16 6.07 -0.81
N MET A 296 12.60 7.32 -0.77
CA MET A 296 11.71 8.49 -0.76
C MET A 296 10.82 8.53 -2.01
N TYR A 297 11.37 8.19 -3.18
CA TYR A 297 10.62 8.02 -4.43
C TYR A 297 9.63 6.84 -4.41
N VAL A 298 9.88 5.79 -3.63
CA VAL A 298 8.96 4.65 -3.50
C VAL A 298 7.81 4.98 -2.55
N MET A 299 8.14 5.59 -1.40
CA MET A 299 7.20 5.94 -0.34
C MET A 299 6.35 7.17 -0.68
N GLY A 300 6.96 8.15 -1.35
CA GLY A 300 6.32 9.33 -1.91
C GLY A 300 6.48 9.36 -3.42
N PHE A 301 6.37 10.54 -4.03
CA PHE A 301 6.47 10.75 -5.49
C PHE A 301 5.37 10.01 -6.29
N SER A 302 5.36 10.21 -7.61
CA SER A 302 4.56 9.50 -8.60
C SER A 302 4.62 7.97 -8.52
N SER A 303 5.32 7.30 -7.59
CA SER A 303 5.12 5.87 -7.37
C SER A 303 4.04 5.61 -6.33
N SER A 304 4.10 6.24 -5.14
CA SER A 304 3.21 5.99 -3.99
C SER A 304 2.95 4.50 -3.76
N SER A 305 4.01 3.70 -3.84
CA SER A 305 3.94 2.24 -3.94
C SER A 305 4.19 1.60 -2.58
N LEU A 306 3.12 1.53 -1.80
CA LEU A 306 3.14 1.03 -0.43
C LEU A 306 3.66 -0.41 -0.35
N GLY A 307 3.28 -1.28 -1.29
CA GLY A 307 3.75 -2.67 -1.32
C GLY A 307 5.27 -2.77 -1.46
N ARG A 308 5.87 -1.96 -2.34
CA ARG A 308 7.33 -1.87 -2.49
C ARG A 308 7.97 -1.28 -1.23
N GLY A 309 7.36 -0.25 -0.65
CA GLY A 309 7.82 0.39 0.59
C GLY A 309 7.86 -0.57 1.78
N ILE A 310 6.82 -1.39 1.97
CA ILE A 310 6.78 -2.42 3.03
C ILE A 310 7.88 -3.46 2.79
N SER A 311 8.07 -3.91 1.55
CA SER A 311 9.13 -4.86 1.19
C SER A 311 10.55 -4.33 1.53
N MET A 312 10.76 -3.01 1.48
CA MET A 312 12.03 -2.36 1.85
C MET A 312 12.34 -2.44 3.35
N ILE A 313 11.33 -2.60 4.23
CA ILE A 313 11.56 -2.83 5.67
C ILE A 313 12.41 -4.10 5.89
N PHE A 314 12.16 -5.14 5.08
CA PHE A 314 12.69 -6.48 5.31
C PHE A 314 14.01 -6.77 4.59
N PHE A 315 14.40 -5.97 3.59
CA PHE A 315 15.66 -6.18 2.87
C PHE A 315 16.90 -6.15 3.77
N PRO A 316 17.03 -5.23 4.75
CA PRO A 316 18.14 -5.24 5.69
C PRO A 316 18.28 -6.57 6.44
N LEU A 317 17.17 -7.24 6.77
CA LEU A 317 17.18 -8.56 7.42
C LEU A 317 17.69 -9.66 6.49
N VAL A 318 17.40 -9.58 5.19
CA VAL A 318 17.97 -10.52 4.20
C VAL A 318 19.50 -10.44 4.22
N VAL A 319 20.05 -9.22 4.15
CA VAL A 319 21.51 -9.00 4.17
C VAL A 319 22.12 -9.41 5.51
N ALA A 320 21.48 -9.07 6.63
CA ALA A 320 21.93 -9.47 7.96
C ALA A 320 21.90 -11.00 8.14
N GLY A 321 20.83 -11.66 7.65
CA GLY A 321 20.69 -13.11 7.68
C GLY A 321 21.78 -13.82 6.88
N LEU A 322 22.05 -13.35 5.66
CA LEU A 322 23.18 -13.83 4.86
C LEU A 322 24.51 -13.67 5.61
N TYR A 323 24.77 -12.50 6.17
CA TYR A 323 25.99 -12.26 6.94
C TYR A 323 26.13 -13.25 8.11
N THR A 324 25.06 -13.44 8.90
CA THR A 324 25.10 -14.38 10.04
C THR A 324 25.32 -15.84 9.61
N ILE A 325 24.76 -16.27 8.47
CA ILE A 325 24.97 -17.63 7.97
C ILE A 325 26.38 -17.81 7.43
N PHE A 326 26.88 -16.85 6.62
CA PHE A 326 28.17 -17.01 5.94
C PHE A 326 29.37 -16.79 6.86
N GLU A 327 29.28 -15.86 7.80
CA GLU A 327 30.38 -15.50 8.70
C GLU A 327 30.28 -16.16 10.08
N LYS A 328 29.07 -16.43 10.58
CA LYS A 328 28.87 -16.99 11.94
C LYS A 328 28.27 -18.41 11.94
N GLU A 329 27.76 -18.89 10.80
CA GLU A 329 27.09 -20.19 10.66
C GLU A 329 25.95 -20.44 11.66
N GLU A 330 25.17 -19.40 11.95
CA GLU A 330 24.07 -19.40 12.90
C GLU A 330 22.91 -18.49 12.44
N ASN A 331 21.87 -18.36 13.27
CA ASN A 331 20.82 -17.33 13.16
C ASN A 331 20.07 -17.26 11.81
N TRP A 332 19.82 -18.43 11.19
CA TRP A 332 19.04 -18.55 9.95
C TRP A 332 17.64 -17.92 10.03
N SER A 333 17.08 -17.77 11.23
CA SER A 333 15.79 -17.12 11.46
C SER A 333 15.74 -15.67 10.97
N ILE A 334 16.86 -14.95 10.99
CA ILE A 334 16.92 -13.56 10.50
C ILE A 334 16.67 -13.50 9.00
N LEU A 335 17.27 -14.43 8.24
CA LEU A 335 17.00 -14.57 6.82
C LEU A 335 15.54 -14.97 6.57
N ALA A 336 14.99 -15.88 7.37
CA ALA A 336 13.59 -16.30 7.26
C ALA A 336 12.62 -15.11 7.43
N PHE A 337 12.83 -14.24 8.43
CA PHE A 337 12.03 -13.02 8.59
C PHE A 337 12.15 -12.07 7.39
N GLY A 338 13.36 -11.88 6.86
CA GLY A 338 13.59 -11.02 5.69
C GLY A 338 12.86 -11.53 4.45
N VAL A 339 12.96 -12.83 4.16
CA VAL A 339 12.34 -13.47 2.99
C VAL A 339 10.81 -13.54 3.12
N THR A 340 10.30 -13.92 4.29
CA THR A 340 8.86 -13.97 4.58
C THR A 340 8.23 -12.59 4.44
N GLY A 341 8.84 -11.57 5.05
CA GLY A 341 8.35 -10.20 4.98
C GLY A 341 8.33 -9.67 3.54
N ALA A 342 9.36 -9.95 2.74
CA ALA A 342 9.36 -9.58 1.33
C ALA A 342 8.20 -10.25 0.56
N LEU A 343 7.95 -11.54 0.78
CA LEU A 343 6.87 -12.31 0.14
C LEU A 343 5.48 -11.80 0.52
N TRP A 344 5.26 -11.49 1.80
CA TRP A 344 3.98 -10.96 2.30
C TRP A 344 3.70 -9.52 1.88
N SER A 345 4.72 -8.81 1.37
CA SER A 345 4.61 -7.39 1.00
C SER A 345 4.39 -7.20 -0.50
N HIS A 346 5.23 -7.83 -1.33
CA HIS A 346 5.26 -7.56 -2.76
C HIS A 346 5.98 -8.69 -3.52
N ILE A 347 5.24 -9.42 -4.36
CA ILE A 347 5.73 -10.62 -5.05
C ILE A 347 6.97 -10.31 -5.91
N LEU A 348 6.93 -9.22 -6.68
CA LEU A 348 8.02 -8.92 -7.62
C LEU A 348 9.34 -8.56 -6.90
N ASN A 349 9.28 -7.84 -5.76
CA ASN A 349 10.46 -7.60 -4.94
C ASN A 349 10.93 -8.89 -4.24
N PHE A 350 10.02 -9.78 -3.84
CA PHE A 350 10.38 -11.09 -3.33
C PHE A 350 11.18 -11.91 -4.37
N VAL A 351 10.77 -11.92 -5.63
CA VAL A 351 11.54 -12.58 -6.70
C VAL A 351 12.94 -11.94 -6.83
N ILE A 352 13.06 -10.61 -6.74
CA ILE A 352 14.36 -9.92 -6.73
C ILE A 352 15.22 -10.34 -5.53
N VAL A 353 14.62 -10.53 -4.35
CA VAL A 353 15.32 -11.08 -3.18
C VAL A 353 15.84 -12.49 -3.47
N LEU A 354 15.03 -13.37 -4.08
CA LEU A 354 15.48 -14.73 -4.45
C LEU A 354 16.64 -14.69 -5.45
N LEU A 355 16.57 -13.83 -6.46
CA LEU A 355 17.65 -13.65 -7.43
C LEU A 355 18.93 -13.14 -6.77
N PHE A 356 18.81 -12.19 -5.83
CA PHE A 356 19.93 -11.70 -5.04
C PHE A 356 20.56 -12.82 -4.21
N LEU A 357 19.75 -13.64 -3.54
CA LEU A 357 20.23 -14.78 -2.75
C LEU A 357 20.96 -15.80 -3.63
N LEU A 358 20.38 -16.13 -4.80
CA LEU A 358 21.01 -17.01 -5.78
C LEU A 358 22.35 -16.44 -6.26
N PHE A 359 22.38 -15.16 -6.64
CA PHE A 359 23.59 -14.49 -7.09
C PHE A 359 24.70 -14.53 -6.02
N VAL A 360 24.37 -14.21 -4.75
CA VAL A 360 25.33 -14.29 -3.64
C VAL A 360 25.84 -15.72 -3.45
N CYS A 361 24.96 -16.72 -3.51
CA CYS A 361 25.34 -18.13 -3.39
C CYS A 361 26.28 -18.59 -4.52
N LEU A 362 26.05 -18.14 -5.76
CA LEU A 362 26.92 -18.44 -6.90
C LEU A 362 28.29 -17.77 -6.75
N VAL A 363 28.30 -16.49 -6.38
CA VAL A 363 29.53 -15.71 -6.18
C VAL A 363 30.37 -16.27 -5.04
N TRP A 364 29.72 -16.79 -3.99
CA TRP A 364 30.36 -17.42 -2.84
C TRP A 364 30.29 -18.95 -2.85
N LEU A 365 30.18 -19.58 -4.02
CA LEU A 365 30.03 -21.03 -4.13
C LEU A 365 31.15 -21.80 -3.41
N LYS A 366 32.40 -21.31 -3.50
CA LYS A 366 33.56 -21.92 -2.81
C LYS A 366 33.52 -21.79 -1.28
N LYS A 367 32.74 -20.85 -0.74
CA LYS A 367 32.55 -20.64 0.71
C LYS A 367 31.33 -21.39 1.26
N LEU A 368 30.50 -21.97 0.39
CA LEU A 368 29.35 -22.77 0.79
C LEU A 368 29.82 -24.14 1.28
N ASN A 369 29.41 -24.50 2.50
CA ASN A 369 29.58 -25.83 3.07
C ASN A 369 28.19 -26.43 3.38
N LYS A 370 28.17 -27.71 3.73
CA LYS A 370 26.93 -28.44 4.05
C LYS A 370 26.09 -27.73 5.12
N LYS A 371 26.73 -27.19 6.16
CA LYS A 371 26.04 -26.51 7.26
C LYS A 371 25.37 -25.21 6.80
N LYS A 372 26.08 -24.35 6.07
CA LYS A 372 25.53 -23.10 5.49
C LYS A 372 24.38 -23.39 4.55
N LEU A 373 24.49 -24.41 3.69
CA LEU A 373 23.40 -24.82 2.80
C LEU A 373 22.17 -25.27 3.60
N ILE A 374 22.34 -26.06 4.66
CA ILE A 374 21.23 -26.46 5.54
C ILE A 374 20.57 -25.24 6.18
N LEU A 375 21.34 -24.25 6.64
CA LEU A 375 20.80 -23.03 7.24
C LEU A 375 20.00 -22.20 6.24
N LEU A 376 20.50 -22.05 5.01
CA LEU A 376 19.77 -21.39 3.91
C LEU A 376 18.46 -22.13 3.60
N MET A 377 18.53 -23.46 3.44
CA MET A 377 17.34 -24.28 3.16
C MET A 377 16.32 -24.23 4.29
N LYS A 378 16.76 -24.21 5.56
CA LYS A 378 15.87 -24.01 6.72
C LYS A 378 15.16 -22.67 6.66
N ALA A 379 15.87 -21.59 6.35
CA ALA A 379 15.25 -20.27 6.20
C ALA A 379 14.22 -20.25 5.06
N MET A 380 14.55 -20.83 3.90
CA MET A 380 13.63 -20.91 2.77
C MET A 380 12.40 -21.77 3.08
N LEU A 381 12.60 -22.93 3.71
CA LEU A 381 11.51 -23.84 4.06
C LEU A 381 10.53 -23.20 5.05
N VAL A 382 11.04 -22.54 6.10
CA VAL A 382 10.17 -21.87 7.07
C VAL A 382 9.43 -20.69 6.43
N SER A 383 10.10 -19.87 5.62
CA SER A 383 9.44 -18.78 4.90
C SER A 383 8.33 -19.28 3.98
N PHE A 384 8.55 -20.41 3.30
CA PHE A 384 7.54 -21.06 2.46
C PHE A 384 6.35 -21.53 3.30
N LEU A 385 6.57 -22.28 4.39
CA LEU A 385 5.51 -22.83 5.24
C LEU A 385 4.67 -21.72 5.91
N VAL A 386 5.34 -20.68 6.41
CA VAL A 386 4.67 -19.50 7.00
C VAL A 386 3.86 -18.72 5.96
N SER A 387 4.14 -18.89 4.68
CA SER A 387 3.49 -18.13 3.60
C SER A 387 2.49 -18.94 2.78
N LEU A 388 2.18 -20.18 3.15
CA LEU A 388 1.18 -21.01 2.45
C LEU A 388 -0.19 -20.32 2.35
N GLY A 389 -0.61 -19.57 3.38
CA GLY A 389 -1.85 -18.79 3.35
C GLY A 389 -1.92 -17.72 2.25
N VAL A 390 -0.76 -17.26 1.74
CA VAL A 390 -0.67 -16.33 0.60
C VAL A 390 -0.42 -17.10 -0.70
N ILE A 391 0.49 -18.09 -0.67
CA ILE A 391 0.92 -18.84 -1.86
C ILE A 391 -0.21 -19.70 -2.44
N VAL A 392 -0.98 -20.39 -1.59
CA VAL A 392 -2.03 -21.33 -2.05
C VAL A 392 -3.14 -20.63 -2.84
N PRO A 393 -3.79 -19.56 -2.34
CA PRO A 393 -4.78 -18.84 -3.13
C PRO A 393 -4.16 -18.21 -4.38
N PHE A 394 -2.96 -17.63 -4.28
CA PHE A 394 -2.26 -17.04 -5.43
C PHE A 394 -2.10 -18.06 -6.57
N ILE A 395 -1.57 -19.26 -6.28
CA ILE A 395 -1.36 -20.31 -7.29
C ILE A 395 -2.68 -20.74 -7.92
N ARG A 396 -3.76 -20.87 -7.13
CA ARG A 396 -5.07 -21.30 -7.65
C ARG A 396 -5.61 -20.35 -8.72
N TYR A 397 -5.57 -19.03 -8.47
CA TYR A 397 -6.11 -18.04 -9.41
C TYR A 397 -5.12 -17.66 -10.51
N TYR A 398 -3.81 -17.76 -10.27
CA TYR A 398 -2.81 -17.55 -11.34
C TYR A 398 -3.05 -18.47 -12.55
N PHE A 399 -3.58 -19.68 -12.33
CA PHE A 399 -3.90 -20.65 -13.38
C PHE A 399 -5.38 -20.72 -13.76
N SER A 400 -6.20 -19.72 -13.42
CA SER A 400 -7.65 -19.72 -13.69
C SER A 400 -8.10 -18.90 -14.92
N GLY A 401 -7.17 -18.53 -15.82
CA GLY A 401 -7.51 -17.75 -17.02
C GLY A 401 -7.78 -16.28 -16.71
N LEU A 402 -6.77 -15.57 -16.19
CA LEU A 402 -6.81 -14.13 -15.94
C LEU A 402 -6.12 -13.36 -17.06
N ASN A 403 -6.39 -12.06 -17.14
CA ASN A 403 -5.78 -11.08 -18.06
C ASN A 403 -4.28 -10.79 -17.77
N LEU A 404 -3.46 -11.84 -17.63
CA LEU A 404 -2.02 -11.73 -17.33
C LEU A 404 -1.20 -11.09 -18.47
N GLY A 405 -1.78 -10.92 -19.66
CA GLY A 405 -1.14 -10.24 -20.79
C GLY A 405 -0.77 -8.78 -20.49
N TYR A 406 -1.57 -8.10 -19.67
CA TYR A 406 -1.31 -6.71 -19.26
C TYR A 406 -0.04 -6.58 -18.38
N LEU A 407 0.49 -7.68 -17.83
CA LEU A 407 1.74 -7.71 -17.07
C LEU A 407 3.00 -7.68 -17.96
N GLN A 408 2.86 -7.86 -19.27
CA GLN A 408 3.99 -7.97 -20.20
C GLN A 408 4.38 -6.60 -20.73
N PHE A 409 5.63 -6.19 -20.46
CA PHE A 409 6.19 -4.93 -20.93
C PHE A 409 7.51 -5.19 -21.67
N ASP A 410 7.86 -4.28 -22.59
CA ASP A 410 9.23 -4.23 -23.10
C ASP A 410 10.18 -3.86 -21.95
N ILE A 411 11.18 -4.72 -21.77
CA ILE A 411 12.17 -4.62 -20.71
C ILE A 411 13.02 -3.35 -20.88
N TYR A 412 13.31 -2.95 -22.12
CA TYR A 412 14.19 -1.81 -22.40
C TYR A 412 13.52 -0.46 -22.10
N ASP A 413 12.19 -0.38 -22.24
CA ASP A 413 11.40 0.81 -21.86
C ASP A 413 11.41 1.05 -20.34
N LYS A 414 11.75 0.02 -19.57
CA LYS A 414 11.68 0.03 -18.10
C LYS A 414 13.05 -0.16 -17.44
N LEU A 415 14.12 0.19 -18.16
CA LEU A 415 15.49 0.33 -17.66
C LEU A 415 15.89 1.81 -17.60
N PHE A 416 16.95 2.13 -16.86
CA PHE A 416 17.54 3.47 -16.95
C PHE A 416 18.29 3.61 -18.27
N SER A 417 17.90 4.59 -19.10
CA SER A 417 18.77 5.05 -20.16
C SER A 417 20.08 5.60 -19.56
N LEU A 418 21.19 5.55 -20.28
CA LEU A 418 22.47 6.08 -19.77
C LEU A 418 22.37 7.55 -19.32
N LYS A 419 21.58 8.36 -20.05
CA LYS A 419 21.33 9.76 -19.68
C LYS A 419 20.58 9.86 -18.36
N GLU A 420 19.44 9.18 -18.23
CA GLU A 420 18.64 9.16 -16.98
C GLU A 420 19.47 8.61 -15.82
N PHE A 421 20.30 7.60 -16.09
CA PHE A 421 21.18 6.99 -15.10
C PHE A 421 22.22 7.97 -14.55
N MET A 422 22.78 8.85 -15.39
CA MET A 422 23.79 9.82 -14.96
C MET A 422 23.22 11.03 -14.21
N VAL A 423 21.98 11.43 -14.51
CA VAL A 423 21.41 12.70 -14.01
C VAL A 423 20.32 12.54 -12.95
N SER A 424 19.78 11.33 -12.78
CA SER A 424 18.69 11.13 -11.81
C SER A 424 19.15 11.41 -10.37
N PRO A 425 18.34 12.10 -9.55
CA PRO A 425 18.70 12.49 -8.19
C PRO A 425 19.18 11.32 -7.31
N TRP A 426 18.51 10.17 -7.39
CA TRP A 426 18.91 8.98 -6.63
C TRP A 426 20.29 8.43 -7.05
N ASN A 427 20.63 8.49 -8.34
CA ASN A 427 21.95 8.05 -8.80
C ASN A 427 23.06 9.02 -8.41
N LEU A 428 22.79 10.32 -8.42
CA LEU A 428 23.75 11.33 -7.95
C LEU A 428 24.13 11.11 -6.48
N THR A 429 23.16 10.83 -5.60
CA THR A 429 23.44 10.48 -4.20
C THR A 429 24.22 9.17 -4.09
N ALA A 430 23.87 8.14 -4.88
CA ALA A 430 24.62 6.89 -4.94
C ALA A 430 26.07 7.09 -5.37
N PHE A 431 26.32 7.84 -6.44
CA PHE A 431 27.66 8.18 -6.92
C PHE A 431 28.44 8.99 -5.90
N PHE A 432 27.79 9.92 -5.20
CA PHE A 432 28.44 10.68 -4.14
C PHE A 432 28.90 9.76 -2.98
N TYR A 433 28.08 8.78 -2.59
CA TYR A 433 28.45 7.82 -1.54
C TYR A 433 29.60 6.91 -1.99
N ILE A 434 29.58 6.45 -3.24
CA ILE A 434 30.66 5.67 -3.84
C ILE A 434 31.95 6.51 -3.92
N PHE A 435 31.85 7.77 -4.33
CA PHE A 435 32.98 8.70 -4.39
C PHE A 435 33.58 8.93 -3.00
N CYS A 436 32.76 9.18 -1.98
CA CYS A 436 33.21 9.32 -0.60
C CYS A 436 33.95 8.07 -0.11
N ALA A 437 33.41 6.88 -0.39
CA ALA A 437 34.07 5.62 -0.10
C ALA A 437 35.42 5.50 -0.81
N ALA A 438 35.48 5.83 -2.10
CA ALA A 438 36.70 5.78 -2.91
C ALA A 438 37.79 6.74 -2.39
N VAL A 439 37.44 8.00 -2.08
CA VAL A 439 38.40 9.00 -1.55
C VAL A 439 39.06 8.49 -0.26
N ILE A 440 38.27 7.94 0.65
CA ILE A 440 38.77 7.39 1.92
C ILE A 440 39.63 6.15 1.67
N PHE A 441 39.20 5.29 0.75
CA PHE A 441 39.91 4.09 0.36
C PHE A 441 41.31 4.41 -0.20
N PHE A 442 41.41 5.33 -1.16
CA PHE A 442 42.69 5.69 -1.79
C PHE A 442 43.63 6.46 -0.86
N LYS A 443 43.10 7.29 0.05
CA LYS A 443 43.90 8.07 1.00
C LYS A 443 44.51 7.20 2.10
N ASN A 444 43.77 6.22 2.61
CA ASN A 444 44.24 5.35 3.68
C ASN A 444 44.92 4.08 3.15
N ARG A 445 45.96 4.25 2.31
CA ARG A 445 46.78 3.25 1.58
C ARG A 445 47.35 2.06 2.39
N LEU A 446 46.93 1.86 3.64
CA LEU A 446 47.22 0.71 4.47
C LEU A 446 46.44 -0.51 3.96
N TRP A 447 47.08 -1.31 3.11
CA TRP A 447 46.60 -2.61 2.68
C TRP A 447 46.51 -3.58 3.86
N LYS A 448 45.42 -3.50 4.64
CA LYS A 448 45.07 -4.50 5.66
C LYS A 448 44.32 -5.66 5.00
N ASN A 449 44.40 -6.86 5.60
CA ASN A 449 43.79 -8.10 5.09
C ASN A 449 42.27 -8.00 4.80
N GLY A 450 41.54 -7.05 5.38
CA GLY A 450 40.11 -6.81 5.11
C GLY A 450 39.79 -6.05 3.80
N ILE A 451 40.78 -5.40 3.16
CA ILE A 451 40.54 -4.51 2.00
C ILE A 451 40.00 -5.27 0.78
N LYS A 452 40.43 -6.53 0.59
CA LYS A 452 39.96 -7.40 -0.48
C LYS A 452 38.47 -7.70 -0.37
N GLY A 453 37.96 -7.84 0.85
CA GLY A 453 36.53 -8.01 1.11
C GLY A 453 35.73 -6.77 0.72
N TYR A 454 36.24 -5.58 1.06
CA TYR A 454 35.58 -4.32 0.71
C TYR A 454 35.48 -4.11 -0.81
N VAL A 455 36.59 -4.29 -1.52
CA VAL A 455 36.62 -4.17 -2.99
C VAL A 455 35.69 -5.18 -3.64
N PHE A 456 35.69 -6.42 -3.16
CA PHE A 456 34.83 -7.47 -3.69
C PHE A 456 33.33 -7.14 -3.54
N CYS A 457 32.91 -6.67 -2.37
CA CYS A 457 31.53 -6.23 -2.16
C CYS A 457 31.16 -5.00 -3.00
N LEU A 458 32.08 -4.04 -3.18
CA LEU A 458 31.86 -2.90 -4.08
C LEU A 458 31.66 -3.35 -5.53
N VAL A 459 32.46 -4.30 -6.01
CA VAL A 459 32.27 -4.85 -7.37
C VAL A 459 30.88 -5.47 -7.53
N ILE A 460 30.42 -6.27 -6.56
CA ILE A 460 29.06 -6.83 -6.56
C ILE A 460 28.01 -5.71 -6.63
N ILE A 461 28.11 -4.70 -5.77
CA ILE A 461 27.16 -3.59 -5.72
C ILE A 461 27.15 -2.85 -7.06
N MET A 462 28.31 -2.59 -7.64
CA MET A 462 28.43 -1.93 -8.95
C MET A 462 27.88 -2.78 -10.09
N THR A 463 28.02 -4.11 -10.05
CA THR A 463 27.42 -5.01 -11.02
C THR A 463 25.89 -4.95 -10.97
N ILE A 464 25.29 -5.04 -9.78
CA ILE A 464 23.83 -4.94 -9.60
C ILE A 464 23.34 -3.54 -10.01
N PHE A 465 24.12 -2.50 -9.72
CA PHE A 465 23.79 -1.14 -10.12
C PHE A 465 23.80 -0.96 -11.64
N TYR A 466 24.80 -1.53 -12.33
CA TYR A 466 24.90 -1.54 -13.78
C TYR A 466 23.77 -2.33 -14.45
N MET A 467 23.29 -3.42 -13.84
CA MET A 467 22.12 -4.20 -14.30
C MET A 467 20.83 -3.38 -14.41
N CYS A 468 20.76 -2.22 -13.75
CA CYS A 468 19.61 -1.32 -13.84
C CYS A 468 19.59 -0.48 -15.14
N THR A 469 20.61 -0.59 -16.01
CA THR A 469 20.78 0.26 -17.19
C THR A 469 20.53 -0.46 -18.50
N THR A 470 20.15 0.29 -19.55
CA THR A 470 20.04 -0.22 -20.92
C THR A 470 21.37 -0.71 -21.49
N ALA A 471 22.49 -0.26 -20.92
CA ALA A 471 23.82 -0.67 -21.34
C ALA A 471 24.20 -2.07 -20.84
N PHE A 472 23.52 -2.62 -19.83
CA PHE A 472 23.72 -4.00 -19.42
C PHE A 472 23.22 -4.95 -20.54
N PRO A 473 23.95 -6.02 -20.88
CA PRO A 473 23.64 -6.86 -22.03
C PRO A 473 22.47 -7.83 -21.78
N TRP A 474 21.30 -7.29 -21.41
CA TRP A 474 20.07 -8.06 -21.19
C TRP A 474 19.63 -8.85 -22.43
N TYR A 475 19.99 -8.41 -23.64
CA TYR A 475 19.76 -9.15 -24.89
C TYR A 475 20.36 -10.56 -24.88
N ILE A 476 21.44 -10.80 -24.11
CA ILE A 476 22.02 -12.15 -23.97
C ILE A 476 21.08 -13.05 -23.17
N ALA A 477 20.54 -12.52 -22.06
CA ALA A 477 19.59 -13.25 -21.23
C ALA A 477 18.27 -13.50 -21.97
N LEU A 478 17.83 -12.54 -22.80
CA LEU A 478 16.60 -12.63 -23.59
C LEU A 478 16.64 -13.68 -24.71
N ARG A 479 17.83 -14.12 -25.14
CA ARG A 479 17.98 -15.20 -26.13
C ARG A 479 17.78 -16.60 -25.55
N LEU A 480 17.77 -16.73 -24.22
CA LEU A 480 17.57 -18.01 -23.54
C LEU A 480 16.07 -18.25 -23.35
N GLN A 481 15.58 -19.37 -23.88
CA GLN A 481 14.16 -19.74 -23.79
C GLN A 481 13.66 -19.72 -22.34
N GLY A 482 12.57 -19.00 -22.10
CA GLY A 482 11.91 -18.90 -20.79
C GLY A 482 12.43 -17.78 -19.89
N LEU A 483 13.66 -17.28 -20.11
CA LEU A 483 14.14 -16.08 -19.40
C LEU A 483 13.49 -14.81 -19.93
N ASP A 484 13.10 -14.78 -21.20
CA ASP A 484 12.34 -13.68 -21.80
C ASP A 484 11.00 -13.46 -21.08
N LYS A 485 10.23 -14.53 -20.86
CA LYS A 485 8.95 -14.47 -20.14
C LYS A 485 9.14 -14.10 -18.67
N LEU A 486 10.17 -14.64 -18.02
CA LEU A 486 10.49 -14.30 -16.63
C LEU A 486 10.93 -12.83 -16.49
N LEU A 487 11.73 -12.33 -17.44
CA LEU A 487 12.24 -10.97 -17.41
C LEU A 487 11.16 -9.93 -17.75
N SER A 488 10.28 -10.21 -18.70
CA SER A 488 9.17 -9.32 -19.05
C SER A 488 8.14 -9.22 -17.91
N THR A 489 7.95 -10.30 -17.14
CA THR A 489 7.09 -10.32 -15.94
C THR A 489 7.61 -9.41 -14.82
N PHE A 490 8.89 -8.99 -14.83
CA PHE A 490 9.39 -8.05 -13.82
C PHE A 490 8.77 -6.67 -13.94
N GLN A 491 8.10 -6.33 -15.06
CA GLN A 491 7.50 -5.03 -15.41
C GLN A 491 8.45 -3.83 -15.41
N ASN A 492 9.48 -3.83 -14.56
CA ASN A 492 10.40 -2.74 -14.35
C ASN A 492 11.73 -3.24 -13.76
N LEU A 493 12.78 -3.31 -14.59
CA LEU A 493 14.11 -3.74 -14.16
C LEU A 493 14.86 -2.69 -13.33
N LYS A 494 14.41 -1.42 -13.30
CA LYS A 494 14.88 -0.43 -12.29
C LYS A 494 14.62 -0.92 -10.86
N ARG A 495 13.80 -1.95 -10.67
CA ARG A 495 13.58 -2.59 -9.35
C ARG A 495 14.83 -3.26 -8.78
N PHE A 496 15.87 -3.60 -9.56
CA PHE A 496 17.17 -4.05 -8.98
C PHE A 496 17.81 -2.97 -8.08
N TYR A 497 17.44 -1.70 -8.29
CA TYR A 497 17.86 -0.59 -7.44
C TYR A 497 17.39 -0.74 -5.98
N TYR A 498 16.30 -1.50 -5.74
CA TYR A 498 15.88 -1.94 -4.40
C TYR A 498 17.05 -2.48 -3.57
N ILE A 499 17.89 -3.34 -4.16
CA ILE A 499 19.05 -3.93 -3.49
C ILE A 499 20.13 -2.87 -3.22
N VAL A 500 20.46 -2.10 -4.25
CA VAL A 500 21.56 -1.13 -4.23
C VAL A 500 21.29 0.01 -3.25
N SER A 501 20.02 0.41 -3.11
CA SER A 501 19.58 1.47 -2.20
C SER A 501 19.95 1.24 -0.73
N TYR A 502 20.07 -0.03 -0.30
CA TYR A 502 20.54 -0.38 1.04
C TYR A 502 22.04 -0.68 1.06
N LEU A 503 22.55 -1.41 0.07
CA LEU A 503 23.95 -1.85 0.08
C LEU A 503 24.95 -0.70 -0.06
N ILE A 504 24.65 0.36 -0.82
CA ILE A 504 25.55 1.51 -0.95
C ILE A 504 25.72 2.25 0.39
N PRO A 505 24.65 2.73 1.07
CA PRO A 505 24.79 3.37 2.38
C PRO A 505 25.50 2.50 3.42
N LEU A 506 25.13 1.22 3.49
CA LEU A 506 25.75 0.24 4.37
C LEU A 506 27.27 0.18 4.15
N MET A 507 27.68 0.03 2.89
CA MET A 507 29.06 -0.17 2.51
C MET A 507 29.92 1.08 2.73
N THR A 508 29.41 2.25 2.32
CA THR A 508 30.12 3.52 2.50
C THR A 508 30.33 3.81 3.99
N CYS A 509 29.33 3.56 4.84
CA CYS A 509 29.49 3.70 6.29
C CYS A 509 30.58 2.77 6.86
N PHE A 510 30.60 1.50 6.47
CA PHE A 510 31.66 0.60 6.96
C PHE A 510 33.06 1.01 6.50
N ILE A 511 33.22 1.46 5.26
CA ILE A 511 34.51 1.96 4.77
C ILE A 511 34.97 3.17 5.59
N ILE A 512 34.08 4.12 5.88
CA ILE A 512 34.39 5.28 6.72
C ILE A 512 34.86 4.83 8.10
N LEU A 513 34.14 3.92 8.75
CA LEU A 513 34.46 3.49 10.10
C LEU A 513 35.77 2.73 10.22
N ASP A 514 36.01 1.80 9.30
CA ASP A 514 37.14 0.90 9.39
C ASP A 514 38.43 1.60 8.93
N MET A 515 38.33 2.56 8.01
CA MET A 515 39.49 3.20 7.42
C MET A 515 39.80 4.57 8.04
N CYS A 516 38.83 5.35 8.54
CA CYS A 516 39.14 6.62 9.21
C CYS A 516 39.48 6.42 10.69
N ASN A 517 40.76 6.47 11.07
CA ASN A 517 41.17 6.29 12.47
C ASN A 517 40.75 7.46 13.39
N GLU A 518 40.67 8.69 12.87
CA GLU A 518 40.36 9.87 13.68
C GLU A 518 38.86 10.04 13.91
N LYS A 519 38.46 10.11 15.18
CA LYS A 519 37.07 10.32 15.60
C LYS A 519 36.44 11.58 14.97
N ARG A 520 37.18 12.69 14.89
CA ARG A 520 36.70 13.93 14.25
C ARG A 520 36.38 13.72 12.76
N LYS A 521 37.26 13.02 12.03
CA LYS A 521 37.05 12.71 10.61
C LYS A 521 35.85 11.78 10.41
N LYS A 522 35.67 10.76 11.25
CA LYS A 522 34.47 9.90 11.22
C LYS A 522 33.18 10.71 11.35
N THR A 523 33.14 11.63 12.32
CA THR A 523 31.98 12.51 12.52
C THR A 523 31.72 13.41 11.31
N ILE A 524 32.77 14.06 10.77
CA ILE A 524 32.63 14.93 9.58
C ILE A 524 32.07 14.14 8.40
N TRP A 525 32.65 12.98 8.06
CA TRP A 525 32.16 12.15 6.96
C TRP A 525 30.73 11.66 7.19
N THR A 526 30.38 11.31 8.42
CA THR A 526 29.00 10.94 8.77
C THR A 526 28.03 12.08 8.51
N VAL A 527 28.36 13.31 8.95
CA VAL A 527 27.54 14.50 8.69
C VAL A 527 27.42 14.78 7.20
N VAL A 528 28.51 14.66 6.44
CA VAL A 528 28.51 14.85 4.97
C VAL A 528 27.57 13.85 4.29
N LEU A 529 27.60 12.57 4.68
CA LEU A 529 26.69 11.56 4.12
C LEU A 529 25.22 11.85 4.45
N VAL A 530 24.93 12.24 5.70
CA VAL A 530 23.57 12.58 6.13
C VAL A 530 23.06 13.80 5.37
N LEU A 531 23.87 14.85 5.23
CA LEU A 531 23.51 16.02 4.43
C LEU A 531 23.26 15.66 2.97
N ALA A 532 24.08 14.79 2.37
CA ALA A 532 23.86 14.33 1.00
C ALA A 532 22.60 13.46 0.85
N ALA A 533 22.22 12.69 1.88
CA ALA A 533 20.94 11.97 1.90
C ALA A 533 19.76 12.97 1.94
N VAL A 534 19.82 13.94 2.85
CA VAL A 534 18.78 14.98 2.97
C VAL A 534 18.66 15.77 1.66
N ILE A 535 19.76 16.29 1.12
CA ILE A 535 19.77 17.04 -0.16
C ILE A 535 19.25 16.14 -1.30
N GLY A 536 19.70 14.89 -1.37
CA GLY A 536 19.23 13.94 -2.38
C GLY A 536 17.74 13.60 -2.26
N SER A 537 17.17 13.68 -1.06
CA SER A 537 15.74 13.44 -0.82
C SER A 537 14.84 14.63 -1.21
N VAL A 538 15.41 15.84 -1.36
CA VAL A 538 14.63 17.04 -1.69
C VAL A 538 13.92 16.92 -3.05
N PRO A 539 14.57 16.51 -4.17
CA PRO A 539 13.88 16.45 -5.45
C PRO A 539 12.66 15.50 -5.47
N PRO A 540 12.75 14.25 -4.97
CA PRO A 540 11.55 13.39 -4.84
C PRO A 540 10.42 14.04 -4.02
N CYS A 541 10.73 14.75 -2.93
CA CYS A 541 9.72 15.46 -2.15
C CYS A 541 9.13 16.65 -2.90
N GLN A 542 9.95 17.46 -3.58
CA GLN A 542 9.48 18.59 -4.39
C GLN A 542 8.54 18.14 -5.51
N ASP A 543 8.87 17.03 -6.16
CA ASP A 543 8.03 16.52 -7.23
C ASP A 543 6.71 15.93 -6.70
N TYR A 544 6.70 15.33 -5.51
CA TYR A 544 5.45 14.96 -4.82
C TYR A 544 4.55 16.17 -4.59
N PHE A 545 5.09 17.29 -4.11
CA PHE A 545 4.30 18.52 -3.88
C PHE A 545 3.84 19.22 -5.18
N LYS A 546 4.31 18.79 -6.35
CA LYS A 546 3.80 19.27 -7.66
C LYS A 546 2.67 18.41 -8.20
N CYS A 547 2.44 17.22 -7.65
CA CYS A 547 1.36 16.35 -8.08
C CYS A 547 0.00 16.94 -7.69
N GLU A 548 -1.01 16.69 -8.52
CA GLU A 548 -2.40 17.06 -8.24
C GLU A 548 -2.89 16.41 -6.95
N GLU A 549 -3.84 17.07 -6.30
CA GLU A 549 -4.49 16.57 -5.10
C GLU A 549 -5.45 15.45 -5.50
N LEU A 550 -5.37 14.31 -4.82
CA LEU A 550 -6.19 13.15 -5.15
C LEU A 550 -7.32 12.97 -4.13
N MET A 551 -6.99 13.15 -2.85
CA MET A 551 -7.89 12.78 -1.76
C MET A 551 -7.61 13.61 -0.51
N ASP A 552 -8.67 14.09 0.12
CA ASP A 552 -8.66 14.61 1.49
C ASP A 552 -9.39 13.65 2.45
N ARG A 553 -9.84 14.14 3.60
CA ARG A 553 -10.55 13.31 4.58
C ARG A 553 -11.88 12.75 4.06
N VAL A 554 -12.56 13.47 3.17
CA VAL A 554 -13.92 13.18 2.66
C VAL A 554 -13.93 13.05 1.14
N THR A 555 -13.28 13.95 0.40
CA THR A 555 -13.17 13.89 -1.07
C THR A 555 -12.10 12.92 -1.51
N GLY A 556 -12.32 12.31 -2.66
CA GLY A 556 -11.39 11.39 -3.29
C GLY A 556 -12.12 10.22 -3.92
N TYR A 557 -11.41 9.53 -4.80
CA TYR A 557 -11.90 8.34 -5.49
C TYR A 557 -10.83 7.26 -5.48
N THR A 558 -11.26 6.00 -5.38
CA THR A 558 -10.35 4.86 -5.23
C THR A 558 -10.18 4.04 -6.49
N ASP A 559 -11.07 4.22 -7.46
CA ASP A 559 -11.13 3.33 -8.61
C ASP A 559 -9.93 3.47 -9.56
N HIS A 560 -9.61 2.37 -10.23
CA HIS A 560 -8.47 2.29 -11.14
C HIS A 560 -8.79 1.46 -12.38
N GLU A 561 -8.00 1.64 -13.44
CA GLU A 561 -8.20 0.95 -14.72
C GLU A 561 -7.17 -0.17 -14.98
N GLN A 562 -6.51 -0.71 -13.95
CA GLN A 562 -5.50 -1.77 -14.11
C GLN A 562 -6.16 -3.16 -14.28
N MET A 563 -6.34 -3.63 -15.52
CA MET A 563 -7.10 -4.87 -15.82
C MET A 563 -6.33 -6.19 -15.63
N GLU A 564 -5.16 -6.19 -14.96
CA GLU A 564 -4.17 -7.28 -14.93
C GLU A 564 -4.65 -8.59 -14.27
N TYR A 565 -5.77 -8.55 -13.55
CA TYR A 565 -6.32 -9.72 -12.83
C TYR A 565 -7.82 -9.95 -13.04
N LEU A 566 -8.42 -9.29 -14.05
CA LEU A 566 -9.77 -9.59 -14.48
C LEU A 566 -9.82 -10.93 -15.24
N PRO A 567 -11.00 -11.57 -15.38
CA PRO A 567 -11.14 -12.75 -16.22
C PRO A 567 -10.66 -12.48 -17.64
N GLU A 568 -10.03 -13.47 -18.25
CA GLU A 568 -9.49 -13.33 -19.61
C GLU A 568 -10.57 -12.87 -20.61
N GLY A 569 -10.23 -11.86 -21.42
CA GLY A 569 -11.12 -11.27 -22.43
C GLY A 569 -11.97 -10.11 -21.94
N THR A 570 -11.85 -9.71 -20.67
CA THR A 570 -12.62 -8.57 -20.12
C THR A 570 -12.18 -7.26 -20.77
N VAL A 571 -13.16 -6.45 -21.20
CA VAL A 571 -12.96 -5.11 -21.76
C VAL A 571 -13.68 -4.06 -20.91
N GLN A 572 -13.32 -2.78 -21.10
CA GLN A 572 -13.84 -1.68 -20.27
C GLN A 572 -15.37 -1.56 -20.29
N GLU A 573 -16.01 -1.85 -21.42
CA GLU A 573 -17.47 -1.76 -21.58
C GLU A 573 -18.23 -2.69 -20.62
N TYR A 574 -17.63 -3.79 -20.18
CA TYR A 574 -18.33 -4.78 -19.36
C TYR A 574 -18.64 -4.27 -17.95
N TYR A 575 -17.83 -3.35 -17.42
CA TYR A 575 -18.02 -2.79 -16.08
C TYR A 575 -18.43 -1.31 -16.07
N ARG A 576 -18.84 -0.76 -17.22
CA ARG A 576 -19.38 0.62 -17.30
C ARG A 576 -20.84 0.71 -16.86
N SER A 577 -21.55 -0.42 -16.81
CA SER A 577 -22.95 -0.49 -16.44
C SER A 577 -23.18 -1.64 -15.46
N ASN A 578 -23.96 -1.37 -14.42
CA ASN A 578 -24.43 -2.39 -13.47
C ASN A 578 -25.78 -3.00 -13.91
N ALA A 579 -26.12 -2.91 -15.20
CA ALA A 579 -27.35 -3.50 -15.72
C ALA A 579 -27.29 -5.03 -15.68
N VAL A 580 -28.36 -5.62 -15.14
CA VAL A 580 -28.62 -7.06 -15.22
C VAL A 580 -29.01 -7.41 -16.66
N ILE A 581 -28.47 -8.51 -17.20
CA ILE A 581 -28.80 -8.97 -18.55
C ILE A 581 -29.71 -10.19 -18.43
N LEU A 582 -30.86 -10.14 -19.09
CA LEU A 582 -31.82 -11.25 -19.15
C LEU A 582 -31.66 -11.96 -20.50
N SER A 583 -31.79 -13.29 -20.51
CA SER A 583 -31.81 -14.05 -21.76
C SER A 583 -33.07 -13.78 -22.58
N ASP A 584 -34.17 -13.44 -21.90
CA ASP A 584 -35.49 -13.17 -22.47
C ASP A 584 -36.21 -12.13 -21.61
N GLU A 585 -36.20 -10.87 -22.05
CA GLU A 585 -36.81 -9.75 -21.32
C GLU A 585 -38.35 -9.81 -21.29
N GLU A 586 -38.98 -10.56 -22.20
CA GLU A 586 -40.45 -10.67 -22.25
C GLU A 586 -40.97 -11.72 -21.26
N ASN A 587 -40.19 -12.77 -21.00
CA ASN A 587 -40.62 -13.93 -20.22
C ASN A 587 -39.97 -14.05 -18.83
N ILE A 588 -39.12 -13.09 -18.44
CA ILE A 588 -38.47 -13.04 -17.12
C ILE A 588 -38.88 -11.76 -16.41
N GLU A 589 -39.53 -11.90 -15.24
CA GLU A 589 -39.83 -10.77 -14.36
C GLU A 589 -38.95 -10.84 -13.11
N GLY A 590 -38.24 -9.76 -12.79
CA GLY A 590 -37.37 -9.65 -11.62
C GLY A 590 -37.85 -8.59 -10.62
N LYS A 591 -37.78 -8.88 -9.31
CA LYS A 591 -38.09 -7.94 -8.21
C LYS A 591 -37.08 -8.06 -7.08
N ASN A 592 -37.11 -7.09 -6.17
CA ASN A 592 -36.32 -7.07 -4.93
C ASN A 592 -34.80 -7.26 -5.13
N TYR A 593 -34.27 -6.79 -6.26
CA TYR A 593 -32.83 -6.84 -6.53
C TYR A 593 -32.06 -6.01 -5.51
N ARG A 594 -31.10 -6.66 -4.85
CA ARG A 594 -30.21 -6.04 -3.89
C ARG A 594 -28.79 -6.57 -4.08
N LYS A 595 -27.84 -5.67 -4.25
CA LYS A 595 -26.41 -5.99 -4.29
C LYS A 595 -25.72 -5.38 -3.09
N THR A 596 -24.94 -6.17 -2.37
CA THR A 596 -24.11 -5.70 -1.24
C THR A 596 -22.74 -6.36 -1.37
N GLY A 597 -21.74 -5.56 -1.79
CA GLY A 597 -20.42 -6.08 -2.15
C GLY A 597 -20.52 -7.09 -3.30
N SER A 598 -20.10 -8.33 -3.02
CA SER A 598 -20.13 -9.49 -3.91
C SER A 598 -21.37 -10.37 -3.74
N GLN A 599 -22.27 -10.05 -2.79
CA GLN A 599 -23.53 -10.75 -2.57
C GLN A 599 -24.65 -10.09 -3.37
N ILE A 600 -25.49 -10.90 -4.01
CA ILE A 600 -26.66 -10.43 -4.77
C ILE A 600 -27.87 -11.27 -4.40
N ASP A 601 -28.93 -10.60 -3.98
CA ASP A 601 -30.24 -11.16 -3.69
C ASP A 601 -31.24 -10.64 -4.72
N PHE A 602 -32.08 -11.51 -5.28
CA PHE A 602 -33.18 -11.09 -6.13
C PHE A 602 -34.28 -12.15 -6.18
N ASP A 603 -35.48 -11.73 -6.56
CA ASP A 603 -36.61 -12.61 -6.83
C ASP A 603 -36.91 -12.63 -8.32
N TYR A 604 -37.24 -13.80 -8.88
CA TYR A 604 -37.59 -13.92 -10.30
C TYR A 604 -38.79 -14.84 -10.54
N THR A 605 -39.46 -14.62 -11.68
CA THR A 605 -40.31 -15.63 -12.34
C THR A 605 -39.78 -15.89 -13.74
N SER A 606 -40.04 -17.07 -14.29
CA SER A 606 -39.65 -17.39 -15.66
C SER A 606 -40.65 -18.32 -16.33
N ALA A 607 -41.23 -17.86 -17.43
CA ALA A 607 -42.20 -18.63 -18.22
C ALA A 607 -41.55 -19.56 -19.26
N VAL A 608 -40.23 -19.67 -19.27
CA VAL A 608 -39.47 -20.44 -20.28
C VAL A 608 -38.37 -21.27 -19.64
N GLN A 609 -38.13 -22.47 -20.20
CA GLN A 609 -37.03 -23.32 -19.77
C GLN A 609 -35.68 -22.82 -20.29
N ASN A 610 -34.62 -23.02 -19.51
CA ASN A 610 -33.24 -22.59 -19.81
C ASN A 610 -33.06 -21.07 -19.95
N ALA A 611 -33.96 -20.27 -19.38
CA ALA A 611 -33.70 -18.85 -19.17
C ALA A 611 -32.45 -18.65 -18.30
N TYR A 612 -31.77 -17.52 -18.50
CA TYR A 612 -30.65 -17.14 -17.66
C TYR A 612 -30.64 -15.64 -17.37
N ILE A 613 -29.96 -15.30 -16.28
CA ILE A 613 -29.65 -13.94 -15.87
C ILE A 613 -28.14 -13.80 -15.76
N GLU A 614 -27.57 -12.75 -16.33
CA GLU A 614 -26.19 -12.33 -16.03
C GLU A 614 -26.19 -11.14 -15.08
N LEU A 615 -25.49 -11.31 -13.97
CA LEU A 615 -25.38 -10.33 -12.90
C LEU A 615 -24.10 -9.49 -13.06
N PRO A 616 -24.10 -8.21 -12.69
CA PRO A 616 -22.97 -7.28 -12.88
C PRO A 616 -21.84 -7.53 -11.86
N VAL A 617 -21.31 -8.76 -11.86
CA VAL A 617 -20.16 -9.22 -11.09
C VAL A 617 -19.33 -10.16 -11.94
N PHE A 618 -18.01 -9.99 -11.94
CA PHE A 618 -17.12 -10.85 -12.71
C PHE A 618 -17.09 -12.26 -12.16
N TYR A 619 -17.19 -13.24 -13.05
CA TYR A 619 -17.13 -14.65 -12.70
C TYR A 619 -15.71 -15.05 -12.29
N TYR A 620 -15.55 -15.42 -11.03
CA TYR A 620 -14.40 -16.12 -10.50
C TYR A 620 -14.83 -17.44 -9.87
N VAL A 621 -13.93 -18.42 -9.86
CA VAL A 621 -14.17 -19.67 -9.12
C VAL A 621 -14.32 -19.33 -7.63
N GLY A 622 -15.50 -19.61 -7.08
CA GLY A 622 -15.85 -19.28 -5.69
C GLY A 622 -17.31 -18.83 -5.54
N TYR A 623 -17.88 -18.23 -6.58
CA TYR A 623 -19.31 -17.92 -6.59
C TYR A 623 -20.18 -19.18 -6.51
N ALA A 624 -21.30 -19.08 -5.82
CA ALA A 624 -22.37 -20.06 -5.80
C ALA A 624 -23.71 -19.33 -5.69
N ALA A 625 -24.75 -19.87 -6.33
CA ALA A 625 -26.10 -19.37 -6.21
C ALA A 625 -27.01 -20.48 -5.67
N SER A 626 -27.92 -20.12 -4.76
CA SER A 626 -28.89 -21.05 -4.18
C SER A 626 -30.25 -20.40 -3.97
N ASP A 627 -31.30 -21.22 -3.91
CA ASP A 627 -32.62 -20.78 -3.48
C ASP A 627 -32.72 -20.64 -1.94
N GLN A 628 -33.92 -20.28 -1.48
CA GLN A 628 -34.26 -20.16 -0.05
C GLN A 628 -34.10 -21.46 0.77
N ASP A 629 -34.17 -22.63 0.11
CA ASP A 629 -34.01 -23.95 0.73
C ASP A 629 -32.56 -24.46 0.64
N GLY A 630 -31.67 -23.68 0.02
CA GLY A 630 -30.26 -24.03 -0.21
C GLY A 630 -30.02 -24.96 -1.40
N LYS A 631 -31.02 -25.16 -2.27
CA LYS A 631 -30.85 -25.89 -3.53
C LYS A 631 -29.96 -25.06 -4.46
N PRO A 632 -28.88 -25.63 -5.02
CA PRO A 632 -27.96 -24.87 -5.86
C PRO A 632 -28.53 -24.62 -7.26
N TYR A 633 -28.32 -23.41 -7.77
CA TYR A 633 -28.50 -23.08 -9.17
C TYR A 633 -27.24 -23.40 -9.99
N ARG A 634 -27.42 -23.71 -11.27
CA ARG A 634 -26.30 -23.83 -12.21
C ARG A 634 -25.78 -22.44 -12.53
N ILE A 635 -24.48 -22.23 -12.31
CA ILE A 635 -23.79 -20.98 -12.65
C ILE A 635 -22.67 -21.22 -13.66
N GLU A 636 -22.44 -20.26 -14.54
CA GLU A 636 -21.37 -20.29 -15.54
C GLU A 636 -20.78 -18.90 -15.78
N LYS A 637 -19.63 -18.86 -16.48
CA LYS A 637 -19.04 -17.64 -16.99
C LYS A 637 -19.85 -17.17 -18.20
N GLY A 638 -20.54 -16.04 -18.08
CA GLY A 638 -21.32 -15.42 -19.14
C GLY A 638 -20.46 -14.77 -20.23
N ASP A 639 -21.11 -14.19 -21.25
CA ASP A 639 -20.43 -13.65 -22.43
C ASP A 639 -19.60 -12.40 -22.10
N ARG A 640 -20.04 -11.61 -21.12
CA ARG A 640 -19.29 -10.47 -20.57
C ARG A 640 -18.35 -10.84 -19.44
N ASN A 641 -18.04 -12.13 -19.29
CA ASN A 641 -17.35 -12.70 -18.12
C ASN A 641 -18.09 -12.46 -16.79
N HIS A 642 -19.37 -12.12 -16.86
CA HIS A 642 -20.24 -11.94 -15.71
C HIS A 642 -20.72 -13.28 -15.15
N VAL A 643 -21.19 -13.31 -13.91
CA VAL A 643 -21.84 -14.52 -13.36
C VAL A 643 -23.18 -14.72 -14.05
N ARG A 644 -23.32 -15.82 -14.79
CA ARG A 644 -24.58 -16.26 -15.42
C ARG A 644 -25.24 -17.32 -14.54
N ILE A 645 -26.51 -17.14 -14.18
CA ILE A 645 -27.33 -18.08 -13.44
C ILE A 645 -28.43 -18.61 -14.36
N TYR A 646 -28.56 -19.92 -14.49
CA TYR A 646 -29.68 -20.54 -15.21
C TYR A 646 -30.88 -20.68 -14.26
N LEU A 647 -32.04 -20.25 -14.73
CA LEU A 647 -33.29 -20.18 -13.98
C LEU A 647 -34.14 -21.45 -14.18
N ASP A 648 -34.90 -21.80 -13.14
CA ASP A 648 -35.94 -22.83 -13.23
C ASP A 648 -37.23 -22.18 -13.77
N GLU A 649 -38.02 -22.92 -14.57
CA GLU A 649 -39.33 -22.47 -15.03
C GLU A 649 -40.31 -22.42 -13.85
N THR A 650 -40.92 -21.26 -13.60
CA THR A 650 -41.77 -21.02 -12.43
C THR A 650 -42.70 -19.82 -12.63
N ASP A 651 -43.98 -20.02 -12.31
CA ASP A 651 -45.00 -18.97 -12.26
C ASP A 651 -45.00 -18.21 -10.92
N GLU A 652 -44.34 -18.76 -9.89
CA GLU A 652 -44.18 -18.14 -8.58
C GLU A 652 -42.81 -17.49 -8.44
N PHE A 653 -42.74 -16.35 -7.74
CA PHE A 653 -41.48 -15.68 -7.46
C PHE A 653 -40.56 -16.57 -6.63
N GLN A 654 -39.42 -16.94 -7.20
CA GLN A 654 -38.36 -17.68 -6.53
C GLN A 654 -37.25 -16.73 -6.10
N HIS A 655 -36.81 -16.88 -4.86
CA HIS A 655 -35.69 -16.13 -4.32
C HIS A 655 -34.36 -16.78 -4.71
N VAL A 656 -33.38 -15.97 -5.11
CA VAL A 656 -32.03 -16.40 -5.44
C VAL A 656 -31.04 -15.57 -4.64
N HIS A 657 -30.16 -16.28 -3.92
CA HIS A 657 -29.01 -15.70 -3.24
C HIS A 657 -27.73 -16.11 -3.97
N LEU A 658 -26.95 -15.13 -4.43
CA LEU A 658 -25.61 -15.32 -4.96
C LEU A 658 -24.59 -14.82 -3.93
N GLU A 659 -23.59 -15.64 -3.63
CA GLU A 659 -22.46 -15.26 -2.77
C GLU A 659 -21.12 -15.81 -3.26
N PHE A 660 -20.03 -15.16 -2.85
CA PHE A 660 -18.66 -15.63 -3.08
C PHE A 660 -18.15 -16.41 -1.85
N HIS A 661 -17.95 -17.73 -2.02
CA HIS A 661 -17.42 -18.58 -0.97
C HIS A 661 -15.89 -18.69 -1.00
N VAL A 662 -15.28 -18.36 0.13
CA VAL A 662 -13.85 -18.63 0.36
C VAL A 662 -13.62 -20.13 0.55
N SER A 663 -12.74 -20.71 -0.27
CA SER A 663 -12.41 -22.14 -0.17
C SER A 663 -11.87 -22.51 1.23
N ARG A 664 -12.40 -23.61 1.80
CA ARG A 664 -11.90 -24.19 3.07
C ARG A 664 -10.41 -24.51 3.03
N ILE A 665 -9.86 -24.81 1.86
CA ILE A 665 -8.42 -25.05 1.67
C ILE A 665 -7.63 -23.77 1.94
N PHE A 666 -8.13 -22.60 1.52
CA PHE A 666 -7.47 -21.31 1.76
C PHE A 666 -7.51 -20.97 3.25
N GLN A 667 -8.65 -21.18 3.90
CA GLN A 667 -8.79 -21.00 5.36
C GLN A 667 -7.84 -21.90 6.13
N ALA A 668 -7.74 -23.18 5.76
CA ALA A 668 -6.80 -24.12 6.37
C ALA A 668 -5.34 -23.71 6.13
N ALA A 669 -5.00 -23.22 4.94
CA ALA A 669 -3.66 -22.73 4.63
C ALA A 669 -3.28 -21.50 5.47
N VAL A 670 -4.19 -20.54 5.65
CA VAL A 670 -3.98 -19.38 6.53
C VAL A 670 -3.84 -19.83 7.99
N GLY A 671 -4.72 -20.72 8.47
CA GLY A 671 -4.64 -21.26 9.82
C GLY A 671 -3.31 -21.99 10.09
N PHE A 672 -2.85 -22.80 9.14
CA PHE A 672 -1.55 -23.46 9.20
C PHE A 672 -0.40 -22.44 9.21
N SER A 673 -0.42 -21.47 8.31
CA SER A 673 0.58 -20.40 8.26
C SER A 673 0.65 -19.60 9.57
N ALA A 674 -0.50 -19.26 10.17
CA ALA A 674 -0.58 -18.58 11.45
C ALA A 674 0.01 -19.44 12.59
N LEU A 675 -0.31 -20.74 12.63
CA LEU A 675 0.24 -21.66 13.62
C LEU A 675 1.77 -21.76 13.51
N ILE A 676 2.30 -21.98 12.30
CA ILE A 676 3.75 -22.06 12.09
C ILE A 676 4.42 -20.73 12.44
N CYS A 677 3.81 -19.60 12.08
CA CYS A 677 4.29 -18.27 12.45
C CYS A 677 4.37 -18.11 13.98
N ALA A 678 3.32 -18.49 14.70
CA ALA A 678 3.28 -18.43 16.17
C ALA A 678 4.35 -19.32 16.82
N VAL A 679 4.51 -20.57 16.34
CA VAL A 679 5.56 -21.49 16.81
C VAL A 679 6.94 -20.92 16.52
N PHE A 680 7.16 -20.37 15.32
CA PHE A 680 8.44 -19.79 14.93
C PHE A 680 8.79 -18.56 15.77
N LEU A 681 7.84 -17.63 15.96
CA LEU A 681 7.99 -16.45 16.81
C LEU A 681 8.22 -16.82 18.26
N GLY A 682 7.39 -17.70 18.83
CA GLY A 682 7.52 -18.16 20.22
C GLY A 682 8.88 -18.80 20.49
N ARG A 683 9.34 -19.66 19.56
CA ARG A 683 10.68 -20.26 19.64
C ARG A 683 11.77 -19.21 19.53
N TRP A 684 11.65 -18.25 18.60
CA TRP A 684 12.64 -17.20 18.43
C TRP A 684 12.78 -16.31 19.66
N ILE A 685 11.66 -15.98 20.32
CA ILE A 685 11.64 -15.22 21.59
C ILE A 685 12.26 -16.04 22.72
N TYR A 686 11.88 -17.31 22.88
CA TYR A 686 12.37 -18.19 23.96
C TYR A 686 13.90 -18.37 23.98
N TYR A 687 14.55 -18.39 22.82
CA TYR A 687 16.02 -18.50 22.75
C TYR A 687 16.77 -17.17 22.94
N ARG A 688 16.05 -16.06 23.17
CA ARG A 688 16.63 -14.70 23.23
C ARG A 688 16.30 -13.93 24.49
N VAL A 689 15.21 -14.28 25.16
CA VAL A 689 14.97 -13.96 26.58
C VAL A 689 15.78 -14.95 27.41
#